data_AF-A0A961ADY2-F1
#
_entry.id   AF-A0A961ADY2-F1
#
_cell.length_a   1.000
_cell.length_b   1.000
_cell.length_c   1.000
_cell.angle_alpha   90.00
_cell.angle_beta   90.00
_cell.angle_gamma   90.00
#
_symmetry.space_group_name_H-M   'P 1'
#
loop_
_entity.id
_entity.type
_entity.pdbx_description
1 polymer ?
#
loop_
_entity_poly.entity_id
_entity_poly.type
_entity_poly.pdbx_seq_one_letter_code
_entity_poly.pdbx_strand_id
1 'polypeptide(L)'
;NLLGKRVDYSGRSVIVVGPKLKLHQCGLPKYMALELFKPFVLNKLINPDDPNQNIAQARRTLERAEDPRVWDALEEITRSHPVLLNRAPTLHRLSIQAFEPVLIEGKAIQLHPLVCAAYNADFDGDQMAVHVPLSTAAQAEARVLMLSANNLLLPADGAPVIAPSHDIVLGIYYLTVAPKEGEVEVQSLPFFYSQNDALMAYQNGHIKMQDLIQVPIHRTVTTDTELSDPALEKKPMTVTTVGRIIFNKTLADVMEFDAEKQDYPLPYINAVVDKGCMSSIISEAFQICGQRVTVLIADALKDLGFEMATQSGMTIAASDIVIPAAKEKILGEAEDKAQDIWNKRKSGVITETEKDLEVTRIWDQATKDLTKAMRDNFSPLNSVYMMATSGARGKIDQVRQLAAMRGLLVGPSGRVLDFPIKSNFREGLSVSEYFISTHGGRKGLVDTALKTADSGYLTRRLIDVALDVSVTEEDCGTEESIMADLSLADNIRKVKKILVGRVLAENIIDPETGETVIESGTEINNARATVIYRLEMKGVRVRSALTCRTLGGVCSRCYGWDLAAGQIAQVGDPIGVVAAQSIGEPGTQLTMRTFHTGGIKSSADITQGLPLVEQIFEVRGVKSPSLLCEQDGEVTAINEMVYERVTVQSIDGSREKTYEVVHPYQDRLKIHFRSKIAQHDALDNAEEILADFPGVVTQLFTDTAKTYWKIVVKDSDGNEHEYETPHENRTPRVAVGQQVLRGDELCEGNMDLRKYHLLMGDLATQLYITNKIQEIYESQNVNTNSKHIEVVAKQMVRFVEIVDPAKEDEFYEGDLVDRTYFEQLCEKRRVDGKPVPEGRSLLQGISKSSLSTESFLAAASFQETTRPAC
;
A
#
# COMPACT_ATOMS: atom_id res chain seq x y z
N ASN A 1 -18.89 17.73 20.64
CA ASN A 1 -18.70 18.01 22.08
C ASN A 1 -18.22 16.80 22.88
N LEU A 2 -18.76 15.59 22.66
CA LEU A 2 -18.31 14.42 23.43
C LEU A 2 -16.88 13.98 23.08
N LEU A 3 -16.59 13.79 21.78
CA LEU A 3 -15.28 13.33 21.30
C LEU A 3 -14.33 14.49 20.96
N GLY A 4 -14.75 15.43 20.12
CA GLY A 4 -13.97 16.65 19.81
C GLY A 4 -14.18 17.74 20.87
N LYS A 5 -13.08 18.17 21.51
CA LYS A 5 -13.04 19.25 22.53
C LYS A 5 -11.89 20.22 22.26
N ARG A 6 -12.06 21.49 22.65
CA ARG A 6 -10.96 22.46 22.70
C ARG A 6 -10.14 22.24 23.96
N VAL A 7 -8.83 22.43 23.87
CA VAL A 7 -7.86 22.16 24.95
C VAL A 7 -7.07 23.44 25.25
N ASP A 8 -6.91 23.77 26.53
CA ASP A 8 -6.36 25.05 26.98
C ASP A 8 -4.83 25.17 26.79
N TYR A 9 -4.08 24.14 27.20
CA TYR A 9 -2.60 24.11 27.12
C TYR A 9 -2.12 23.71 25.72
N SER A 10 -2.55 24.49 24.72
CA SER A 10 -2.21 24.26 23.33
C SER A 10 -1.87 25.55 22.58
N GLY A 11 -1.00 25.44 21.58
CA GLY A 11 -0.60 26.54 20.70
C GLY A 11 -0.46 26.05 19.26
N ARG A 12 -0.41 26.96 18.29
CA ARG A 12 -0.16 26.63 16.89
C ARG A 12 0.75 27.66 16.25
N SER A 13 1.69 27.22 15.42
CA SER A 13 2.45 28.10 14.54
C SER A 13 2.90 27.37 13.27
N VAL A 14 3.44 28.15 12.34
CA VAL A 14 4.07 27.68 11.11
C VAL A 14 5.34 26.88 11.46
N ILE A 15 5.61 25.83 10.71
CA ILE A 15 6.82 25.03 10.84
C ILE A 15 7.91 25.47 9.88
N VAL A 16 9.16 25.38 10.32
CA VAL A 16 10.38 25.58 9.53
C VAL A 16 11.37 24.46 9.79
N VAL A 17 12.31 24.25 8.87
CA VAL A 17 13.30 23.17 9.02
C VAL A 17 14.32 23.49 10.12
N GLY A 18 14.57 22.52 11.00
CA GLY A 18 15.62 22.56 12.03
C GLY A 18 16.68 21.48 11.78
N PRO A 19 17.63 21.67 10.84
CA PRO A 19 18.54 20.60 10.41
C PRO A 19 19.51 20.15 11.52
N LYS A 20 19.88 21.07 12.42
CA LYS A 20 20.81 20.82 13.54
C LYS A 20 20.17 20.14 14.75
N LEU A 21 18.84 20.03 14.79
CA LEU A 21 18.14 19.35 15.87
C LEU A 21 18.48 17.85 15.83
N LYS A 22 18.43 17.20 16.99
CA LYS A 22 18.42 15.73 17.08
C LYS A 22 17.00 15.21 16.84
N LEU A 23 16.88 13.93 16.48
CA LEU A 23 15.57 13.35 16.12
C LEU A 23 14.48 13.53 17.19
N HIS A 24 14.85 13.49 18.47
CA HIS A 24 13.94 13.64 19.62
C HIS A 24 13.63 15.10 20.00
N GLN A 25 14.23 16.09 19.34
CA GLN A 25 14.12 17.50 19.69
C GLN A 25 13.22 18.26 18.72
N CYS A 26 12.52 19.27 19.23
CA CYS A 26 11.83 20.28 18.41
C CYS A 26 12.21 21.68 18.88
N GLY A 27 12.30 22.65 17.97
CA GLY A 27 12.52 24.04 18.37
C GLY A 27 11.21 24.75 18.67
N LEU A 28 11.02 25.19 19.92
CA LEU A 28 9.82 25.89 20.37
C LEU A 28 10.11 27.38 20.56
N PRO A 29 9.30 28.28 19.94
CA PRO A 29 9.45 29.73 20.12
C PRO A 29 9.36 30.14 21.60
N LYS A 30 10.32 30.92 22.08
CA LYS A 30 10.39 31.38 23.49
C LYS A 30 9.08 31.95 24.03
N TYR A 31 8.42 32.85 23.30
CA TYR A 31 7.16 33.46 23.74
C TYR A 31 5.99 32.47 23.77
N MET A 32 5.97 31.51 22.83
CA MET A 32 4.95 30.46 22.85
C MET A 32 5.17 29.52 24.05
N ALA A 33 6.42 29.12 24.29
CA ALA A 33 6.78 28.30 25.44
C ALA A 33 6.42 29.00 26.77
N LEU A 34 6.70 30.30 26.89
CA LEU A 34 6.36 31.07 28.09
C LEU A 34 4.86 31.03 28.42
N GLU A 35 3.98 31.17 27.42
CA GLU A 35 2.54 31.10 27.64
C GLU A 35 2.05 29.68 27.91
N LEU A 36 2.60 28.67 27.22
CA LEU A 36 2.24 27.26 27.44
C LEU A 36 2.65 26.75 28.83
N PHE A 37 3.85 27.13 29.28
CA PHE A 37 4.42 26.69 30.57
C PHE A 37 4.19 27.69 31.70
N LYS A 38 3.37 28.72 31.48
CA LYS A 38 3.09 29.80 32.44
C LYS A 38 2.85 29.35 33.89
N PRO A 39 1.98 28.37 34.20
CA PRO A 39 1.78 27.98 35.60
C PRO A 39 3.02 27.33 36.23
N PHE A 40 3.81 26.60 35.46
CA PHE A 40 5.04 25.95 35.93
C PHE A 40 6.12 26.98 36.22
N VAL A 41 6.27 27.97 35.33
CA VAL A 41 7.20 29.09 35.52
C VAL A 41 6.81 29.90 36.75
N LEU A 42 5.52 30.20 36.94
CA LEU A 42 5.03 30.89 38.14
C LEU A 42 5.36 30.13 39.42
N ASN A 43 5.13 28.80 39.44
CA ASN A 43 5.42 27.98 40.61
C ASN A 43 6.92 27.95 40.93
N LYS A 44 7.78 27.90 39.91
CA LYS A 44 9.24 27.88 40.08
C LYS A 44 9.81 29.22 40.55
N LEU A 45 9.20 30.34 40.13
CA LEU A 45 9.59 31.69 40.55
C LEU A 45 9.21 32.01 42.00
N ILE A 46 8.35 31.22 42.63
CA ILE A 46 7.99 31.36 44.04
C ILE A 46 9.03 30.60 44.87
N ASN A 47 9.83 31.33 45.65
CA ASN A 47 10.73 30.71 46.61
C ASN A 47 9.95 30.28 47.86
N PRO A 48 9.89 28.98 48.22
CA PRO A 48 9.16 28.51 49.40
C PRO A 48 9.73 29.07 50.72
N ASP A 49 10.98 29.54 50.73
CA ASP A 49 11.65 30.07 51.92
C ASP A 49 11.50 31.59 52.10
N ASP A 50 10.92 32.31 51.12
CA ASP A 50 10.70 33.76 51.19
C ASP A 50 9.21 34.10 51.40
N PRO A 51 8.78 34.49 52.61
CA PRO A 51 7.38 34.77 52.93
C PRO A 51 6.81 36.01 52.21
N ASN A 52 7.64 36.80 51.52
CA ASN A 52 7.19 37.96 50.74
C ASN A 52 6.88 37.62 49.27
N GLN A 53 7.27 36.44 48.77
CA GLN A 53 7.06 36.06 47.37
C GLN A 53 5.70 35.41 47.15
N ASN A 54 4.70 36.25 46.85
CA ASN A 54 3.34 35.80 46.53
C ASN A 54 3.16 35.60 45.03
N ILE A 55 2.15 34.79 44.62
CA ILE A 55 1.77 34.55 43.21
C ILE A 55 1.61 35.87 42.43
N ALA A 56 1.11 36.92 43.08
CA ALA A 56 0.94 38.24 42.47
C ALA A 56 2.29 38.90 42.09
N GLN A 57 3.35 38.72 42.89
CA GLN A 57 4.68 39.21 42.59
C GLN A 57 5.33 38.39 41.48
N ALA A 58 5.23 37.05 41.55
CA ALA A 58 5.71 36.16 40.48
C ALA A 58 5.02 36.48 39.14
N ARG A 59 3.72 36.78 39.16
CA ARG A 59 2.98 37.22 37.97
C ARG A 59 3.47 38.56 37.43
N ARG A 60 3.74 39.55 38.28
CA ARG A 60 4.34 40.83 37.84
C ARG A 60 5.74 40.63 37.25
N THR A 61 6.54 39.72 37.81
CA THR A 61 7.85 39.36 37.25
C THR A 61 7.72 38.69 35.90
N LEU A 62 6.76 37.76 35.74
CA LEU A 62 6.49 37.10 34.46
C LEU A 62 5.97 38.07 33.39
N GLU A 63 5.10 39.01 33.76
CA GLU A 63 4.60 40.07 32.87
C GLU A 63 5.73 41.02 32.42
N ARG A 64 6.80 41.14 33.22
CA ARG A 64 8.06 41.77 32.81
C ARG A 64 8.96 40.73 32.14
N ALA A 65 8.61 40.33 30.92
CA ALA A 65 9.33 39.32 30.13
C ALA A 65 10.83 39.62 29.85
N GLU A 66 11.34 40.78 30.29
CA GLU A 66 12.75 41.16 30.22
C GLU A 66 13.58 40.64 31.42
N ASP A 67 12.96 40.14 32.49
CA ASP A 67 13.69 39.59 33.65
C ASP A 67 14.38 38.27 33.28
N PRO A 68 15.73 38.16 33.35
CA PRO A 68 16.47 36.94 32.99
C PRO A 68 16.02 35.70 33.75
N ARG A 69 15.55 35.88 35.00
CA ARG A 69 15.09 34.76 35.86
C ARG A 69 13.92 33.99 35.25
N VAL A 70 13.09 34.66 34.45
CA VAL A 70 11.95 34.02 33.76
C VAL A 70 12.45 33.06 32.69
N TRP A 71 13.48 33.46 31.93
CA TRP A 71 14.06 32.65 30.85
C TRP A 71 14.85 31.47 31.40
N ASP A 72 15.64 31.68 32.45
CA ASP A 72 16.37 30.60 33.13
C ASP A 72 15.41 29.55 33.70
N ALA A 73 14.33 29.99 34.35
CA ALA A 73 13.29 29.09 34.86
C ALA A 73 12.58 28.33 33.73
N LEU A 74 12.29 29.00 32.61
CA LEU A 74 11.66 28.38 31.45
C LEU A 74 12.57 27.32 30.83
N GLU A 75 13.87 27.57 30.69
CA GLU A 75 14.84 26.62 30.14
C GLU A 75 14.99 25.38 31.02
N GLU A 76 15.01 25.55 32.35
CA GLU A 76 15.07 24.41 33.29
C GLU A 76 13.81 23.53 33.19
N ILE A 77 12.62 24.14 33.15
CA ILE A 77 11.35 23.41 33.06
C ILE A 77 11.27 22.65 31.73
N THR A 78 11.55 23.35 30.62
CA THR A 78 11.41 22.80 29.26
C THR A 78 12.35 21.62 29.00
N ARG A 79 13.55 21.60 29.57
CA ARG A 79 14.50 20.47 29.41
C ARG A 79 13.93 19.14 29.92
N SER A 80 13.10 19.15 30.95
CA SER A 80 12.55 17.92 31.55
C SER A 80 11.18 17.51 30.98
N HIS A 81 10.51 18.43 30.28
CA HIS A 81 9.08 18.35 29.98
C HIS A 81 8.83 18.15 28.47
N PRO A 82 8.39 16.96 28.03
CA PRO A 82 8.10 16.72 26.62
C PRO A 82 6.86 17.49 26.16
N VAL A 83 6.80 17.82 24.87
CA VAL A 83 5.63 18.42 24.21
C VAL A 83 5.14 17.52 23.08
N LEU A 84 3.84 17.53 22.81
CA LEU A 84 3.25 16.78 21.70
C LEU A 84 3.06 17.70 20.51
N LEU A 85 3.63 17.36 19.36
CA LEU A 85 3.36 18.02 18.09
C LEU A 85 2.32 17.23 17.30
N ASN A 86 1.29 17.92 16.82
CA ASN A 86 0.22 17.36 16.01
C ASN A 86 0.06 18.13 14.70
N ARG A 87 -0.09 17.41 13.59
CA ARG A 87 -0.47 17.97 12.28
C ARG A 87 -1.87 17.51 11.90
N ALA A 88 -2.68 18.47 11.42
CA ALA A 88 -3.95 18.17 10.77
C ALA A 88 -3.73 18.05 9.25
N PRO A 89 -4.34 17.06 8.57
CA PRO A 89 -5.15 15.96 9.11
C PRO A 89 -4.33 14.85 9.77
N THR A 90 -4.88 14.25 10.82
CA THR A 90 -4.28 13.09 11.53
C THR A 90 -4.76 11.79 10.88
N LEU A 91 -3.93 11.20 10.01
CA LEU A 91 -4.30 9.97 9.27
C LEU A 91 -3.92 8.68 10.01
N HIS A 92 -2.87 8.73 10.81
CA HIS A 92 -2.34 7.59 11.56
C HIS A 92 -1.71 8.07 12.88
N ARG A 93 -1.39 7.16 13.79
CA ARG A 93 -0.80 7.50 15.10
C ARG A 93 0.47 8.37 15.03
N LEU A 94 1.30 8.22 14.00
CA LEU A 94 2.57 8.97 13.86
C LEU A 94 2.38 10.46 13.55
N SER A 95 1.15 10.93 13.28
CA SER A 95 0.89 12.37 13.12
C SER A 95 0.82 13.11 14.46
N ILE A 96 0.98 12.39 15.57
CA ILE A 96 1.18 12.95 16.91
C ILE A 96 2.41 12.27 17.52
N GLN A 97 3.45 13.05 17.81
CA GLN A 97 4.67 12.55 18.43
C GLN A 97 5.12 13.50 19.53
N ALA A 98 5.83 12.96 20.51
CA ALA A 98 6.45 13.72 21.58
C ALA A 98 7.88 14.14 21.19
N PHE A 99 8.25 15.34 21.60
CA PHE A 99 9.57 15.92 21.42
C PHE A 99 10.01 16.63 22.69
N GLU A 100 11.32 16.75 22.86
CA GLU A 100 11.91 17.63 23.85
C GLU A 100 12.04 19.05 23.26
N PRO A 101 11.43 20.06 23.89
CA PRO A 101 11.48 21.43 23.38
C PRO A 101 12.85 22.06 23.63
N VAL A 102 13.45 22.58 22.55
CA VAL A 102 14.62 23.46 22.59
C VAL A 102 14.14 24.88 22.34
N LEU A 103 14.43 25.80 23.27
CA LEU A 103 14.00 27.19 23.13
C LEU A 103 14.74 27.86 21.97
N ILE A 104 13.98 28.43 21.03
CA ILE A 104 14.52 29.15 19.87
C ILE A 104 14.00 30.58 19.80
N GLU A 105 14.79 31.44 19.18
CA GLU A 105 14.38 32.78 18.79
C GLU A 105 13.44 32.73 17.59
N GLY A 106 12.47 33.65 17.54
CA GLY A 106 11.49 33.74 16.46
C GLY A 106 10.09 33.30 16.87
N LYS A 107 9.24 33.01 15.86
CA LYS A 107 7.82 32.65 16.04
C LYS A 107 7.42 31.32 15.41
N ALA A 108 8.27 30.74 14.57
CA ALA A 108 8.01 29.49 13.86
C ALA A 108 8.61 28.31 14.63
N ILE A 109 7.93 27.17 14.61
CA ILE A 109 8.40 25.92 15.24
C ILE A 109 9.45 25.30 14.33
N GLN A 110 10.60 24.89 14.87
CA GLN A 110 11.57 24.12 14.11
C GLN A 110 11.29 22.63 14.24
N LEU A 111 11.14 21.97 13.09
CA LEU A 111 10.90 20.53 13.01
C LEU A 111 12.10 19.81 12.41
N HIS A 112 12.40 18.62 12.92
CA HIS A 112 13.44 17.76 12.39
C HIS A 112 13.07 17.24 10.97
N PRO A 113 13.98 17.27 9.97
CA PRO A 113 13.63 16.92 8.59
C PRO A 113 13.22 15.44 8.40
N LEU A 114 13.72 14.52 9.23
CA LEU A 114 13.38 13.09 9.10
C LEU A 114 11.97 12.75 9.59
N VAL A 115 11.34 13.60 10.42
CA VAL A 115 9.95 13.35 10.88
C VAL A 115 8.90 13.90 9.90
N CYS A 116 9.31 14.70 8.91
CA CYS A 116 8.39 15.26 7.91
C CYS A 116 7.61 14.17 7.16
N ALA A 117 8.24 13.03 6.86
CA ALA A 117 7.57 11.89 6.22
C ALA A 117 6.45 11.32 7.10
N ALA A 118 6.70 11.14 8.40
CA ALA A 118 5.70 10.70 9.35
C ALA A 118 4.54 11.70 9.48
N TYR A 119 4.83 13.00 9.54
CA TYR A 119 3.78 14.02 9.59
C TYR A 119 3.08 14.25 8.23
N ASN A 120 3.62 13.71 7.14
CA ASN A 120 3.29 14.08 5.77
C ASN A 120 3.37 15.61 5.53
N ALA A 121 4.33 16.27 6.18
CA ALA A 121 4.45 17.73 6.26
C ALA A 121 5.56 18.27 5.35
N ASP A 122 5.35 19.46 4.81
CA ASP A 122 6.34 20.25 4.10
C ASP A 122 6.49 21.65 4.70
N PHE A 123 7.40 22.46 4.13
CA PHE A 123 7.79 23.76 4.68
C PHE A 123 7.32 24.93 3.80
N ASP A 124 6.12 24.84 3.23
CA ASP A 124 5.55 25.85 2.32
C ASP A 124 4.49 26.76 2.97
N GLY A 125 4.21 26.56 4.27
CA GLY A 125 3.19 27.30 5.01
C GLY A 125 2.41 26.45 6.03
N ASP A 126 2.69 25.14 6.06
CA ASP A 126 2.13 24.20 7.02
C ASP A 126 2.26 24.64 8.48
N GLN A 127 1.28 24.24 9.28
CA GLN A 127 1.17 24.59 10.69
C GLN A 127 1.03 23.34 11.54
N MET A 128 1.66 23.35 12.72
CA MET A 128 1.51 22.30 13.72
C MET A 128 0.98 22.85 15.02
N ALA A 129 0.13 22.06 15.68
CA ALA A 129 -0.33 22.31 17.02
C ALA A 129 0.63 21.67 18.04
N VAL A 130 0.90 22.40 19.12
CA VAL A 130 1.71 21.95 20.26
C VAL A 130 0.76 21.75 21.44
N HIS A 131 0.90 20.63 22.14
CA HIS A 131 0.16 20.34 23.38
C HIS A 131 1.14 19.99 24.50
N VAL A 132 0.85 20.45 25.73
CA VAL A 132 1.69 20.17 26.91
C VAL A 132 1.03 19.11 27.80
N PRO A 133 1.65 17.92 27.99
CA PRO A 133 1.14 16.91 28.93
C PRO A 133 1.34 17.38 30.37
N LEU A 134 0.27 17.46 31.18
CA LEU A 134 0.36 18.07 32.52
C LEU A 134 0.74 17.07 33.61
N SER A 135 0.08 15.91 33.67
CA SER A 135 0.31 14.91 34.72
C SER A 135 1.65 14.20 34.54
N THR A 136 2.23 13.72 35.63
CA THR A 136 3.47 12.92 35.61
C THR A 136 3.31 11.64 34.79
N ALA A 137 2.13 11.00 34.86
CA ALA A 137 1.79 9.85 34.05
C ALA A 137 1.79 10.18 32.54
N ALA A 138 1.17 11.30 32.13
CA ALA A 138 1.15 11.71 30.73
C ALA A 138 2.54 12.11 30.22
N GLN A 139 3.38 12.70 31.06
CA GLN A 139 4.77 13.01 30.72
C GLN A 139 5.60 11.73 30.52
N ALA A 140 5.40 10.73 31.40
CA ALA A 140 6.05 9.42 31.27
C ALA A 140 5.58 8.70 30.01
N GLU A 141 4.28 8.69 29.72
CA GLU A 141 3.69 8.12 28.51
C GLU A 141 4.26 8.79 27.24
N ALA A 142 4.31 10.12 27.22
CA ALA A 142 4.89 10.88 26.11
C ALA A 142 6.37 10.51 25.87
N ARG A 143 7.16 10.34 26.93
CA ARG A 143 8.59 10.03 26.84
C ARG A 143 8.87 8.56 26.48
N VAL A 144 8.06 7.62 26.98
CA VAL A 144 8.28 6.18 26.80
C VAL A 144 7.63 5.67 25.51
N LEU A 145 6.42 6.11 25.18
CA LEU A 145 5.67 5.59 24.03
C LEU A 145 5.72 6.52 22.82
N MET A 146 5.55 7.84 23.03
CA MET A 146 5.31 8.78 21.93
C MET A 146 6.54 9.50 21.41
N LEU A 147 7.70 9.37 22.06
CA LEU A 147 8.91 10.07 21.65
C LEU A 147 9.26 9.74 20.21
N SER A 148 9.59 10.73 19.39
CA SER A 148 9.90 10.52 17.97
C SER A 148 11.05 9.53 17.74
N ALA A 149 12.02 9.47 18.66
CA ALA A 149 13.12 8.51 18.64
C ALA A 149 12.68 7.05 18.89
N ASN A 150 11.45 6.82 19.36
CA ASN A 150 10.86 5.48 19.52
C ASN A 150 10.04 5.06 18.31
N ASN A 151 9.64 6.01 17.48
CA ASN A 151 8.71 5.79 16.38
C ASN A 151 9.45 5.78 15.03
N LEU A 152 10.25 4.73 14.81
CA LEU A 152 11.13 4.62 13.63
C LEU A 152 10.51 3.84 12.46
N LEU A 153 9.51 3.00 12.74
CA LEU A 153 8.86 2.14 11.75
C LEU A 153 7.41 2.57 11.51
N LEU A 154 6.92 2.34 10.30
CA LEU A 154 5.52 2.49 9.93
C LEU A 154 4.69 1.34 10.53
N PRO A 155 3.58 1.62 11.25
CA PRO A 155 2.69 0.57 11.75
C PRO A 155 2.05 -0.28 10.63
N ALA A 156 1.93 0.26 9.42
CA ALA A 156 1.24 -0.40 8.31
C ALA A 156 2.00 -1.59 7.72
N ASP A 157 3.32 -1.48 7.58
CA ASP A 157 4.15 -2.49 6.92
C ASP A 157 5.50 -2.76 7.61
N GLY A 158 5.84 -2.03 8.67
CA GLY A 158 7.13 -2.15 9.37
C GLY A 158 8.31 -1.53 8.62
N ALA A 159 8.08 -0.78 7.54
CA ALA A 159 9.14 -0.07 6.83
C ALA A 159 9.64 1.16 7.64
N PRO A 160 10.92 1.55 7.52
CA PRO A 160 11.44 2.67 8.28
C PRO A 160 10.86 4.02 7.79
N VAL A 161 10.11 4.70 8.66
CA VAL A 161 9.48 6.00 8.35
C VAL A 161 10.49 7.14 8.32
N ILE A 162 11.58 7.00 9.07
CA ILE A 162 12.66 7.98 9.19
C ILE A 162 13.68 7.90 8.05
N ALA A 163 13.41 7.08 7.03
CA ALA A 163 14.29 6.96 5.87
C ALA A 163 14.51 8.35 5.25
N PRO A 164 15.76 8.80 5.07
CA PRO A 164 16.00 10.13 4.53
C PRO A 164 15.42 10.31 3.14
N SER A 165 15.14 11.56 2.80
CA SER A 165 14.50 11.94 1.54
C SER A 165 15.19 13.16 0.91
N HIS A 166 14.87 13.43 -0.35
CA HIS A 166 15.30 14.62 -1.08
C HIS A 166 16.82 14.85 -0.99
N ASP A 167 17.23 16.01 -0.48
CA ASP A 167 18.61 16.50 -0.48
C ASP A 167 19.57 15.56 0.23
N ILE A 168 19.12 14.88 1.30
CA ILE A 168 19.94 13.92 2.04
C ILE A 168 20.29 12.72 1.15
N VAL A 169 19.28 12.18 0.45
CA VAL A 169 19.46 11.08 -0.51
C VAL A 169 20.36 11.54 -1.66
N LEU A 170 20.14 12.76 -2.16
CA LEU A 170 20.90 13.29 -3.28
C LEU A 170 22.39 13.46 -2.93
N GLY A 171 22.70 13.95 -1.73
CA GLY A 171 24.07 14.10 -1.24
C GLY A 171 24.78 12.75 -1.07
N ILE A 172 24.10 11.77 -0.48
CA ILE A 172 24.63 10.40 -0.32
C ILE A 172 24.79 9.70 -1.67
N TYR A 173 23.85 9.89 -2.59
CA TYR A 173 23.95 9.38 -3.95
C TYR A 173 25.17 9.98 -4.66
N TYR A 174 25.34 11.31 -4.62
CA TYR A 174 26.50 11.98 -5.19
C TYR A 174 27.83 11.49 -4.60
N LEU A 175 27.85 11.22 -3.29
CA LEU A 175 29.00 10.65 -2.59
C LEU A 175 29.34 9.24 -3.06
N THR A 176 28.35 8.42 -3.40
CA THR A 176 28.53 6.97 -3.68
C THR A 176 28.52 6.59 -5.16
N VAL A 177 28.11 7.51 -6.04
CA VAL A 177 28.17 7.37 -7.50
C VAL A 177 29.59 7.06 -7.94
N ALA A 178 29.70 6.06 -8.80
CA ALA A 178 30.95 5.64 -9.41
C ALA A 178 30.70 5.24 -10.88
N PRO A 179 31.72 5.31 -11.77
CA PRO A 179 31.69 4.67 -13.08
C PRO A 179 31.43 3.16 -12.95
N LYS A 180 30.84 2.53 -13.97
CA LYS A 180 30.55 1.09 -13.93
C LYS A 180 31.83 0.27 -13.98
N GLU A 181 31.89 -0.81 -13.19
CA GLU A 181 32.98 -1.81 -13.28
C GLU A 181 32.98 -2.41 -14.70
N GLY A 182 34.11 -2.25 -15.41
CA GLY A 182 34.28 -2.67 -16.81
C GLY A 182 34.59 -1.54 -17.80
N GLU A 183 34.38 -0.27 -17.42
CA GLU A 183 34.77 0.89 -18.25
C GLU A 183 36.26 1.26 -18.12
N VAL A 184 36.92 0.81 -17.05
CA VAL A 184 38.33 1.11 -16.74
C VAL A 184 39.07 -0.19 -16.41
N GLU A 185 40.25 -0.38 -16.98
CA GLU A 185 41.11 -1.53 -16.69
C GLU A 185 41.58 -1.49 -15.23
N VAL A 186 41.28 -2.55 -14.47
CA VAL A 186 41.57 -2.68 -13.02
C VAL A 186 43.05 -2.48 -12.71
N GLN A 187 43.96 -2.83 -13.62
CA GLN A 187 45.42 -2.69 -13.46
C GLN A 187 45.92 -1.23 -13.47
N SER A 188 45.11 -0.30 -13.98
CA SER A 188 45.47 1.13 -14.04
C SER A 188 45.05 1.95 -12.81
N LEU A 189 44.36 1.31 -11.85
CA LEU A 189 43.79 2.00 -10.71
C LEU A 189 44.84 2.28 -9.61
N PRO A 190 44.76 3.43 -8.91
CA PRO A 190 45.63 3.73 -7.79
C PRO A 190 45.41 2.73 -6.64
N PHE A 191 46.51 2.22 -6.10
CA PHE A 191 46.52 1.33 -4.94
C PHE A 191 46.83 2.09 -3.67
N PHE A 192 46.07 1.84 -2.60
CA PHE A 192 46.34 2.37 -1.27
C PHE A 192 46.45 1.24 -0.25
N TYR A 193 47.38 1.41 0.71
CA TYR A 193 47.64 0.42 1.74
C TYR A 193 46.55 0.39 2.82
N SER A 194 45.96 1.55 3.12
CA SER A 194 44.86 1.68 4.09
C SER A 194 43.77 2.64 3.60
N GLN A 195 42.59 2.56 4.22
CA GLN A 195 41.49 3.52 3.99
C GLN A 195 41.91 4.94 4.37
N ASN A 196 42.74 5.11 5.40
CA ASN A 196 43.24 6.41 5.84
C ASN A 196 44.21 7.03 4.81
N ASP A 197 45.02 6.22 4.14
CA ASP A 197 45.92 6.71 3.08
C ASP A 197 45.13 7.24 1.88
N ALA A 198 44.05 6.55 1.50
CA ALA A 198 43.14 7.01 0.44
C ALA A 198 42.45 8.34 0.82
N LEU A 199 41.98 8.47 2.07
CA LEU A 199 41.39 9.71 2.58
C LEU A 199 42.42 10.87 2.58
N MET A 200 43.66 10.59 2.98
CA MET A 200 44.74 11.58 2.95
C MET A 200 45.06 12.03 1.51
N ALA A 201 45.09 11.10 0.56
CA ALA A 201 45.29 11.41 -0.85
C ALA A 201 44.17 12.30 -1.42
N TYR A 202 42.92 12.05 -1.02
CA TYR A 202 41.78 12.91 -1.37
C TYR A 202 41.90 14.31 -0.76
N GLN A 203 42.24 14.41 0.53
CA GLN A 203 42.43 15.71 1.21
C GLN A 203 43.54 16.55 0.58
N ASN A 204 44.60 15.90 0.09
CA ASN A 204 45.69 16.55 -0.64
C ASN A 204 45.37 16.85 -2.12
N GLY A 205 44.19 16.43 -2.62
CA GLY A 205 43.75 16.68 -3.99
C GLY A 205 44.39 15.79 -5.06
N HIS A 206 44.99 14.66 -4.68
CA HIS A 206 45.61 13.73 -5.63
C HIS A 206 44.61 12.81 -6.34
N ILE A 207 43.46 12.54 -5.70
CA ILE A 207 42.37 11.75 -6.24
C ILE A 207 41.04 12.47 -6.02
N LYS A 208 40.05 12.24 -6.88
CA LYS A 208 38.69 12.73 -6.71
C LYS A 208 37.85 11.72 -5.92
N MET A 209 36.73 12.20 -5.39
CA MET A 209 35.81 11.41 -4.57
C MET A 209 35.26 10.16 -5.29
N GLN A 210 35.04 10.26 -6.60
CA GLN A 210 34.39 9.25 -7.45
C GLN A 210 35.38 8.41 -8.27
N ASP A 211 36.69 8.66 -8.11
CA ASP A 211 37.72 7.87 -8.79
C ASP A 211 37.74 6.46 -8.19
N LEU A 212 37.83 5.44 -9.06
CA LEU A 212 37.96 4.06 -8.64
C LEU A 212 39.36 3.82 -8.08
N ILE A 213 39.44 3.18 -6.91
CA ILE A 213 40.68 2.91 -6.19
C ILE A 213 40.68 1.47 -5.65
N GLN A 214 41.87 0.93 -5.42
CA GLN A 214 42.03 -0.38 -4.78
C GLN A 214 42.50 -0.21 -3.34
N VAL A 215 41.74 -0.77 -2.39
CA VAL A 215 42.02 -0.69 -0.96
C VAL A 215 41.70 -2.03 -0.29
N PRO A 216 42.49 -2.49 0.70
CA PRO A 216 42.12 -3.66 1.50
C PRO A 216 40.94 -3.35 2.42
N ILE A 217 39.93 -4.23 2.41
CA ILE A 217 38.74 -4.13 3.26
C ILE A 217 38.60 -5.45 4.03
N HIS A 218 38.83 -5.40 5.35
CA HIS A 218 38.78 -6.58 6.21
C HIS A 218 37.35 -6.90 6.73
N ARG A 219 36.32 -6.67 5.89
CA ARG A 219 34.89 -6.86 6.20
C ARG A 219 34.21 -7.64 5.08
N THR A 220 33.02 -8.19 5.34
CA THR A 220 32.13 -8.67 4.28
C THR A 220 31.71 -7.48 3.42
N VAL A 221 31.83 -7.60 2.10
CA VAL A 221 31.51 -6.51 1.16
C VAL A 221 30.23 -6.85 0.44
N THR A 222 29.22 -5.97 0.49
CA THR A 222 28.07 -6.06 -0.39
C THR A 222 28.25 -5.16 -1.62
N THR A 223 27.98 -5.71 -2.80
CA THR A 223 27.97 -4.99 -4.09
C THR A 223 26.56 -4.68 -4.57
N ASP A 224 25.54 -5.11 -3.83
CA ASP A 224 24.13 -4.91 -4.18
C ASP A 224 23.43 -4.09 -3.07
N THR A 225 22.18 -3.74 -3.34
CA THR A 225 21.21 -3.14 -2.41
C THR A 225 20.81 -4.07 -1.26
N GLU A 226 21.29 -5.32 -1.26
CA GLU A 226 21.01 -6.33 -0.25
C GLU A 226 22.24 -6.56 0.62
N LEU A 227 22.09 -6.27 1.91
CA LEU A 227 23.13 -6.38 2.93
C LEU A 227 23.15 -7.78 3.57
N SER A 228 22.13 -8.61 3.34
CA SER A 228 21.91 -9.92 3.95
C SER A 228 21.95 -11.10 2.96
N ASP A 229 22.84 -11.04 1.96
CA ASP A 229 23.09 -12.15 1.03
C ASP A 229 24.03 -13.22 1.65
N PRO A 230 23.66 -14.52 1.66
CA PRO A 230 24.58 -15.61 2.00
C PRO A 230 25.92 -15.63 1.24
N ALA A 231 25.99 -15.05 0.04
CA ALA A 231 27.16 -15.09 -0.83
C ALA A 231 28.24 -14.02 -0.51
N LEU A 232 28.13 -13.32 0.62
CA LEU A 232 29.08 -12.27 1.02
C LEU A 232 30.49 -12.84 1.29
N GLU A 233 31.41 -12.59 0.37
CA GLU A 233 32.82 -12.98 0.50
C GLU A 233 33.65 -11.90 1.22
N LYS A 234 34.59 -12.33 2.06
CA LYS A 234 35.69 -11.49 2.54
C LYS A 234 36.74 -11.39 1.44
N LYS A 235 36.76 -10.29 0.69
CA LYS A 235 37.80 -10.03 -0.32
C LYS A 235 38.98 -9.29 0.29
N PRO A 236 40.23 -9.79 0.15
CA PRO A 236 41.40 -9.11 0.71
C PRO A 236 41.68 -7.75 0.06
N MET A 237 41.27 -7.59 -1.21
CA MET A 237 41.37 -6.35 -1.97
C MET A 237 40.03 -6.06 -2.63
N THR A 238 39.54 -4.83 -2.47
CA THR A 238 38.24 -4.41 -3.03
C THR A 238 38.43 -3.13 -3.86
N VAL A 239 37.80 -3.10 -5.04
CA VAL A 239 37.67 -1.88 -5.85
C VAL A 239 36.54 -1.05 -5.27
N THR A 240 36.84 0.16 -4.81
CA THR A 240 35.88 1.07 -4.16
C THR A 240 36.17 2.52 -4.60
N THR A 241 35.39 3.47 -4.13
CA THR A 241 35.68 4.91 -4.23
C THR A 241 35.95 5.50 -2.84
N VAL A 242 36.59 6.67 -2.81
CA VAL A 242 36.80 7.44 -1.55
C VAL A 242 35.46 7.80 -0.92
N GLY A 243 34.47 8.18 -1.72
CA GLY A 243 33.16 8.52 -1.20
C GLY A 243 32.46 7.37 -0.47
N ARG A 244 32.59 6.14 -0.97
CA ARG A 244 32.10 4.93 -0.28
C ARG A 244 32.88 4.65 1.02
N ILE A 245 34.17 4.96 1.07
CA ILE A 245 34.98 4.86 2.31
C ILE A 245 34.45 5.85 3.35
N ILE A 246 34.24 7.12 2.97
CA ILE A 246 33.70 8.16 3.86
C ILE A 246 32.34 7.72 4.41
N PHE A 247 31.45 7.23 3.54
CA PHE A 247 30.13 6.75 3.92
C PHE A 247 30.20 5.63 4.99
N ASN A 248 30.99 4.59 4.74
CA ASN A 248 31.13 3.45 5.66
C ASN A 248 31.84 3.84 6.96
N LYS A 249 32.78 4.79 6.93
CA LYS A 249 33.44 5.33 8.12
C LYS A 249 32.46 6.08 9.02
N THR A 250 31.60 6.93 8.47
CA THR A 250 30.57 7.63 9.22
C THR A 250 29.64 6.67 9.96
N LEU A 251 29.27 5.55 9.33
CA LEU A 251 28.46 4.52 9.99
C LEU A 251 29.23 3.83 11.13
N ALA A 252 30.52 3.54 10.95
CA ALA A 252 31.35 2.92 11.98
C ALA A 252 31.57 3.82 13.20
N ASP A 253 31.90 5.09 12.97
CA ASP A 253 32.21 6.07 14.03
C ASP A 253 31.00 6.26 14.99
N VAL A 254 29.78 6.27 14.43
CA VAL A 254 28.54 6.49 15.18
C VAL A 254 28.18 5.32 16.09
N MET A 255 28.56 4.10 15.70
CA MET A 255 28.29 2.92 16.51
C MET A 255 29.33 2.74 17.63
N GLU A 256 30.34 3.62 17.74
CA GLU A 256 31.49 3.49 18.65
C GLU A 256 32.29 2.18 18.46
N PHE A 257 32.17 1.55 17.27
CA PHE A 257 32.95 0.36 16.92
C PHE A 257 34.25 0.75 16.23
N ASP A 258 35.33 0.08 16.62
CA ASP A 258 36.63 0.26 16.02
C ASP A 258 36.59 -0.20 14.55
N ALA A 259 36.80 0.73 13.61
CA ALA A 259 36.61 0.47 12.19
C ALA A 259 37.54 -0.66 11.67
N GLU A 260 38.66 -0.90 12.36
CA GLU A 260 39.69 -1.88 12.04
C GLU A 260 39.47 -3.25 12.70
N LYS A 261 38.54 -3.39 13.67
CA LYS A 261 38.25 -4.68 14.32
C LYS A 261 37.16 -5.47 13.58
N GLN A 262 37.31 -6.80 13.54
CA GLN A 262 36.48 -7.76 12.79
C GLN A 262 35.03 -7.93 13.31
N ASP A 263 34.59 -7.09 14.26
CA ASP A 263 33.34 -7.25 15.02
C ASP A 263 32.31 -6.17 14.66
N TYR A 264 32.33 -5.72 13.40
CA TYR A 264 31.38 -4.74 12.88
C TYR A 264 30.14 -5.47 12.33
N PRO A 265 28.91 -5.16 12.81
CA PRO A 265 27.72 -5.96 12.53
C PRO A 265 27.14 -5.76 11.13
N LEU A 266 27.46 -4.67 10.44
CA LEU A 266 26.98 -4.38 9.08
C LEU A 266 28.07 -4.70 8.04
N PRO A 267 27.73 -5.19 6.84
CA PRO A 267 28.71 -5.34 5.77
C PRO A 267 29.17 -3.97 5.25
N TYR A 268 30.35 -3.94 4.61
CA TYR A 268 30.84 -2.77 3.88
C TYR A 268 30.00 -2.57 2.61
N ILE A 269 29.40 -1.39 2.46
CA ILE A 269 28.50 -1.06 1.37
C ILE A 269 29.32 -0.52 0.20
N ASN A 270 29.45 -1.33 -0.85
CA ASN A 270 30.18 -1.00 -2.08
C ASN A 270 29.25 -0.87 -3.29
N ALA A 271 28.12 -0.21 -3.11
CA ALA A 271 27.13 0.05 -4.16
C ALA A 271 26.78 1.55 -4.21
N VAL A 272 26.09 1.97 -5.28
CA VAL A 272 25.47 3.30 -5.32
C VAL A 272 24.28 3.30 -4.35
N VAL A 273 24.28 4.23 -3.41
CA VAL A 273 23.27 4.30 -2.36
C VAL A 273 22.14 5.22 -2.82
N ASP A 274 21.08 4.62 -3.35
CA ASP A 274 19.83 5.30 -3.68
C ASP A 274 18.84 5.28 -2.49
N LYS A 275 17.66 5.89 -2.67
CA LYS A 275 16.61 5.90 -1.63
C LYS A 275 16.22 4.51 -1.15
N GLY A 276 16.18 3.51 -2.05
CA GLY A 276 15.81 2.15 -1.72
C GLY A 276 16.85 1.48 -0.81
N CYS A 277 18.12 1.60 -1.20
CA CYS A 277 19.26 1.13 -0.43
C CYS A 277 19.33 1.77 0.96
N MET A 278 19.09 3.09 1.06
CA MET A 278 19.04 3.78 2.36
C MET A 278 17.96 3.25 3.30
N SER A 279 16.77 2.94 2.76
CA SER A 279 15.70 2.31 3.54
C SER A 279 16.11 0.93 4.05
N SER A 280 16.74 0.12 3.19
CA SER A 280 17.28 -1.20 3.59
C SER A 280 18.33 -1.09 4.70
N ILE A 281 19.27 -0.13 4.61
CA ILE A 281 20.31 0.10 5.62
C ILE A 281 19.69 0.42 6.98
N ILE A 282 18.68 1.30 7.03
CA ILE A 282 18.02 1.68 8.29
C ILE A 282 17.23 0.50 8.86
N SER A 283 16.52 -0.25 8.01
CA SER A 283 15.75 -1.44 8.43
C SER A 283 16.65 -2.52 9.04
N GLU A 284 17.79 -2.81 8.39
CA GLU A 284 18.74 -3.79 8.94
C GLU A 284 19.47 -3.27 10.18
N ALA A 285 19.84 -1.99 10.21
CA ALA A 285 20.40 -1.38 11.41
C ALA A 285 19.42 -1.47 12.60
N PHE A 286 18.11 -1.29 12.37
CA PHE A 286 17.09 -1.46 13.40
C PHE A 286 17.04 -2.88 13.95
N GLN A 287 17.08 -3.90 13.07
CA GLN A 287 16.99 -5.29 13.52
C GLN A 287 18.28 -5.80 14.19
N ILE A 288 19.45 -5.39 13.70
CA ILE A 288 20.73 -5.91 14.18
C ILE A 288 21.25 -5.09 15.38
N CYS A 289 21.22 -3.76 15.27
CA CYS A 289 21.83 -2.86 16.25
C CYS A 289 20.82 -2.31 17.26
N GLY A 290 19.53 -2.48 17.01
CA GLY A 290 18.46 -1.96 17.84
C GLY A 290 18.21 -0.46 17.68
N GLN A 291 17.07 -0.03 18.22
CA GLN A 291 16.49 1.30 18.03
C GLN A 291 17.45 2.47 18.34
N ARG A 292 18.18 2.42 19.47
CA ARG A 292 19.05 3.53 19.92
C ARG A 292 20.13 3.85 18.89
N VAL A 293 20.77 2.82 18.35
CA VAL A 293 21.87 2.97 17.40
C VAL A 293 21.32 3.44 16.04
N THR A 294 20.15 2.95 15.63
CA THR A 294 19.47 3.38 14.40
C THR A 294 19.18 4.89 14.39
N VAL A 295 18.76 5.47 15.52
CA VAL A 295 18.53 6.92 15.63
C VAL A 295 19.82 7.70 15.36
N LEU A 296 20.94 7.26 15.94
CA LEU A 296 22.23 7.92 15.74
C LEU A 296 22.69 7.82 14.29
N ILE A 297 22.53 6.65 13.66
CA ILE A 297 22.82 6.44 12.24
C ILE A 297 21.99 7.40 11.37
N ALA A 298 20.68 7.51 11.65
CA ALA A 298 19.80 8.36 10.88
C ALA A 298 20.20 9.85 10.98
N ASP A 299 20.56 10.32 12.18
CA ASP A 299 21.07 11.68 12.38
C ASP A 299 22.42 11.90 11.66
N ALA A 300 23.33 10.93 11.68
CA ALA A 300 24.61 11.02 10.99
C ALA A 300 24.46 11.00 9.46
N LEU A 301 23.57 10.17 8.93
CA LEU A 301 23.24 10.12 7.50
C LEU A 301 22.62 11.45 7.04
N LYS A 302 21.77 12.06 7.87
CA LYS A 302 21.21 13.40 7.63
C LYS A 302 22.32 14.44 7.55
N ASP A 303 23.22 14.48 8.54
CA ASP A 303 24.30 15.47 8.59
C ASP A 303 25.26 15.31 7.39
N LEU A 304 25.69 14.08 7.10
CA LEU A 304 26.53 13.76 5.95
C LEU A 304 25.86 14.10 4.61
N GLY A 305 24.58 13.74 4.45
CA GLY A 305 23.84 14.01 3.23
C GLY A 305 23.68 15.50 2.95
N PHE A 306 23.39 16.32 3.97
CA PHE A 306 23.33 17.77 3.78
C PHE A 306 24.69 18.39 3.44
N GLU A 307 25.77 17.92 4.08
CA GLU A 307 27.13 18.39 3.77
C GLU A 307 27.49 18.08 2.32
N MET A 308 27.30 16.83 1.89
CA MET A 308 27.62 16.40 0.53
C MET A 308 26.69 17.03 -0.52
N ALA A 309 25.41 17.22 -0.20
CA ALA A 309 24.49 17.93 -1.07
C ALA A 309 24.94 19.39 -1.28
N THR A 310 25.44 20.05 -0.24
CA THR A 310 25.99 21.41 -0.34
C THR A 310 27.27 21.44 -1.16
N GLN A 311 28.19 20.50 -0.94
CA GLN A 311 29.46 20.42 -1.68
C GLN A 311 29.29 20.06 -3.15
N SER A 312 28.25 19.29 -3.49
CA SER A 312 27.98 18.88 -4.87
C SER A 312 27.69 20.05 -5.80
N GLY A 313 27.23 21.19 -5.27
CA GLY A 313 26.91 22.40 -6.06
C GLY A 313 25.83 22.15 -7.11
N MET A 314 24.98 21.15 -6.90
CA MET A 314 23.96 20.75 -7.88
C MET A 314 22.98 21.90 -8.14
N THR A 315 22.70 22.10 -9.42
CA THR A 315 21.78 23.12 -9.92
C THR A 315 20.89 22.53 -11.00
N ILE A 316 19.79 23.21 -11.32
CA ILE A 316 18.94 22.89 -12.46
C ILE A 316 18.90 24.07 -13.42
N ALA A 317 19.33 23.83 -14.65
CA ALA A 317 19.28 24.80 -15.73
C ALA A 317 18.51 24.24 -16.94
N ALA A 318 17.99 25.14 -17.78
CA ALA A 318 17.34 24.74 -19.03
C ALA A 318 18.29 24.02 -20.01
N SER A 319 19.60 24.15 -19.82
CA SER A 319 20.64 23.42 -20.55
C SER A 319 20.77 21.97 -20.11
N ASP A 320 20.38 21.64 -18.87
CA ASP A 320 20.50 20.28 -18.33
C ASP A 320 19.41 19.36 -18.92
N ILE A 321 18.33 19.94 -19.44
CA ILE A 321 17.23 19.23 -20.09
C ILE A 321 17.61 19.00 -21.55
N VAL A 322 18.28 17.88 -21.83
CA VAL A 322 18.78 17.54 -23.17
C VAL A 322 17.73 16.75 -23.94
N ILE A 323 17.27 17.31 -25.06
CA ILE A 323 16.31 16.66 -25.97
C ILE A 323 17.06 15.59 -26.79
N PRO A 324 16.56 14.35 -26.89
CA PRO A 324 17.22 13.30 -27.65
C PRO A 324 17.15 13.58 -29.15
N ALA A 325 18.30 13.52 -29.84
CA ALA A 325 18.37 13.77 -31.28
C ALA A 325 17.53 12.79 -32.12
N ALA A 326 17.31 11.57 -31.62
CA ALA A 326 16.47 10.56 -32.27
C ALA A 326 14.96 10.91 -32.26
N LYS A 327 14.55 11.97 -31.55
CA LYS A 327 13.14 12.29 -31.32
C LYS A 327 12.34 12.47 -32.60
N GLU A 328 12.81 13.31 -33.52
CA GLU A 328 12.08 13.62 -34.75
C GLU A 328 11.85 12.38 -35.61
N LYS A 329 12.86 11.50 -35.67
CA LYS A 329 12.78 10.24 -36.41
C LYS A 329 11.72 9.30 -35.81
N ILE A 330 11.73 9.10 -34.51
CA ILE A 330 10.77 8.20 -33.83
C ILE A 330 9.34 8.73 -33.97
N LEU A 331 9.15 10.05 -33.84
CA LEU A 331 7.83 10.66 -34.00
C LEU A 331 7.33 10.57 -35.45
N GLY A 332 8.19 10.78 -36.44
CA GLY A 332 7.85 10.62 -37.86
C GLY A 332 7.40 9.20 -38.19
N GLU A 333 8.16 8.19 -37.75
CA GLU A 333 7.81 6.77 -37.95
C GLU A 333 6.48 6.38 -37.28
N ALA A 334 6.17 6.97 -36.13
CA ALA A 334 4.90 6.74 -35.43
C ALA A 334 3.72 7.43 -36.13
N GLU A 335 3.94 8.64 -36.65
CA GLU A 335 2.93 9.43 -37.37
C GLU A 335 2.56 8.76 -38.70
N ASP A 336 3.54 8.26 -39.45
CA ASP A 336 3.30 7.50 -40.69
C ASP A 336 2.46 6.24 -40.43
N LYS A 337 2.82 5.45 -39.41
CA LYS A 337 2.06 4.26 -39.02
C LYS A 337 0.64 4.59 -38.58
N ALA A 338 0.46 5.67 -37.80
CA ALA A 338 -0.86 6.11 -37.37
C ALA A 338 -1.73 6.57 -38.56
N GLN A 339 -1.12 7.22 -39.55
CA GLN A 339 -1.80 7.65 -40.77
C GLN A 339 -2.25 6.45 -41.62
N ASP A 340 -1.46 5.38 -41.68
CA ASP A 340 -1.85 4.14 -42.35
C ASP A 340 -3.08 3.48 -41.72
N ILE A 341 -3.17 3.48 -40.38
CA ILE A 341 -4.35 2.99 -39.65
C ILE A 341 -5.58 3.87 -39.96
N TRP A 342 -5.40 5.19 -40.02
CA TRP A 342 -6.45 6.12 -40.46
C TRP A 342 -6.93 5.84 -41.89
N ASN A 343 -6.02 5.54 -42.81
CA ASN A 343 -6.35 5.19 -44.18
C ASN A 343 -7.13 3.87 -44.25
N LYS A 344 -6.74 2.85 -43.47
CA LYS A 344 -7.47 1.58 -43.33
C LYS A 344 -8.88 1.79 -42.77
N ARG A 345 -9.04 2.72 -41.82
CA ARG A 345 -10.36 3.08 -41.30
C ARG A 345 -11.21 3.73 -42.39
N LYS A 346 -10.64 4.68 -43.12
CA LYS A 346 -11.33 5.40 -44.20
C LYS A 346 -11.75 4.49 -45.35
N SER A 347 -10.98 3.44 -45.64
CA SER A 347 -11.35 2.40 -46.61
C SER A 347 -12.32 1.35 -46.08
N GLY A 348 -12.72 1.43 -44.80
CA GLY A 348 -13.67 0.51 -44.18
C GLY A 348 -13.11 -0.86 -43.81
N VAL A 349 -11.78 -1.04 -43.82
CA VAL A 349 -11.11 -2.31 -43.50
C VAL A 349 -11.16 -2.61 -42.01
N ILE A 350 -11.13 -1.58 -41.17
CA ILE A 350 -11.16 -1.69 -39.71
C ILE A 350 -12.31 -0.87 -39.11
N THR A 351 -12.73 -1.27 -37.92
CA THR A 351 -13.72 -0.58 -37.11
C THR A 351 -13.11 0.61 -36.34
N GLU A 352 -13.97 1.44 -35.75
CA GLU A 352 -13.53 2.61 -34.96
C GLU A 352 -12.78 2.19 -33.68
N THR A 353 -13.24 1.15 -33.02
CA THR A 353 -12.65 0.60 -31.81
C THR A 353 -11.27 -0.01 -32.08
N GLU A 354 -11.13 -0.75 -33.17
CA GLU A 354 -9.83 -1.30 -33.60
C GLU A 354 -8.84 -0.18 -33.96
N LYS A 355 -9.31 0.88 -34.64
CA LYS A 355 -8.49 2.06 -34.92
C LYS A 355 -7.95 2.68 -33.63
N ASP A 356 -8.81 2.95 -32.66
CA ASP A 356 -8.41 3.56 -31.38
C ASP A 356 -7.33 2.73 -30.67
N LEU A 357 -7.53 1.41 -30.60
CA LEU A 357 -6.60 0.49 -29.95
C LEU A 357 -5.23 0.47 -30.64
N GLU A 358 -5.20 0.35 -31.97
CA GLU A 358 -3.96 0.32 -32.75
C GLU A 358 -3.22 1.67 -32.71
N VAL A 359 -3.93 2.79 -32.87
CA VAL A 359 -3.33 4.13 -32.76
C VAL A 359 -2.72 4.32 -31.37
N THR A 360 -3.45 3.92 -30.33
CA THR A 360 -2.95 4.00 -28.96
C THR A 360 -1.68 3.15 -28.76
N ARG A 361 -1.66 1.92 -29.31
CA ARG A 361 -0.52 1.01 -29.24
C ARG A 361 0.73 1.59 -29.91
N ILE A 362 0.56 2.22 -31.08
CA ILE A 362 1.65 2.86 -31.82
C ILE A 362 2.29 3.98 -30.99
N TRP A 363 1.47 4.86 -30.41
CA TRP A 363 1.96 5.98 -29.60
C TRP A 363 2.52 5.55 -28.24
N ASP A 364 1.97 4.51 -27.61
CA ASP A 364 2.52 3.91 -26.41
C ASP A 364 3.93 3.34 -26.69
N GLN A 365 4.13 2.69 -27.84
CA GLN A 365 5.44 2.18 -28.25
C GLN A 365 6.43 3.33 -28.54
N ALA A 366 6.02 4.35 -29.29
CA ALA A 366 6.85 5.53 -29.56
C ALA A 366 7.29 6.24 -28.27
N THR A 367 6.39 6.33 -27.29
CA THR A 367 6.69 6.89 -25.96
C THR A 367 7.76 6.08 -25.24
N LYS A 368 7.71 4.75 -25.29
CA LYS A 368 8.73 3.85 -24.69
C LYS A 368 10.08 4.00 -25.38
N ASP A 369 10.10 4.02 -26.71
CA ASP A 369 11.32 4.15 -27.51
C ASP A 369 12.00 5.50 -27.25
N LEU A 370 11.21 6.59 -27.18
CA LEU A 370 11.69 7.91 -26.78
C LEU A 370 12.22 7.95 -25.35
N THR A 371 11.58 7.24 -24.42
CA THR A 371 12.05 7.16 -23.03
C THR A 371 13.42 6.49 -22.96
N LYS A 372 13.64 5.44 -23.75
CA LYS A 372 14.93 4.76 -23.85
C LYS A 372 16.00 5.68 -24.46
N ALA A 373 15.70 6.29 -25.61
CA ALA A 373 16.61 7.20 -26.29
C ALA A 373 16.99 8.41 -25.40
N MET A 374 16.05 8.89 -24.59
CA MET A 374 16.29 9.92 -23.60
C MET A 374 17.29 9.45 -22.53
N ARG A 375 17.10 8.26 -21.93
CA ARG A 375 18.00 7.73 -20.90
C ARG A 375 19.44 7.58 -21.40
N ASP A 376 19.59 7.07 -22.63
CA ASP A 376 20.91 6.86 -23.24
C ASP A 376 21.63 8.19 -23.58
N ASN A 377 20.86 9.27 -23.74
CA ASN A 377 21.38 10.61 -24.05
C ASN A 377 21.80 11.42 -22.80
N PHE A 378 21.32 11.05 -21.60
CA PHE A 378 21.68 11.73 -20.36
C PHE A 378 23.03 11.23 -19.82
N SER A 379 23.91 12.17 -19.45
CA SER A 379 25.11 11.83 -18.68
C SER A 379 24.72 11.37 -17.27
N PRO A 380 25.39 10.36 -16.69
CA PRO A 380 25.15 9.92 -15.31
C PRO A 380 25.30 11.03 -14.26
N LEU A 381 26.12 12.06 -14.55
CA LEU A 381 26.37 13.21 -13.67
C LEU A 381 25.47 14.42 -13.96
N ASN A 382 24.50 14.30 -14.87
CA ASN A 382 23.54 15.37 -15.11
C ASN A 382 22.61 15.54 -13.89
N SER A 383 22.44 16.77 -13.39
CA SER A 383 21.66 17.06 -12.19
C SER A 383 20.22 16.55 -12.25
N VAL A 384 19.51 16.78 -13.35
CA VAL A 384 18.12 16.37 -13.53
C VAL A 384 18.01 14.84 -13.54
N TYR A 385 18.99 14.19 -14.18
CA TYR A 385 19.06 12.74 -14.23
C TYR A 385 19.35 12.15 -12.84
N MET A 386 20.34 12.66 -12.12
CA MET A 386 20.70 12.22 -10.77
C MET A 386 19.55 12.37 -9.78
N MET A 387 18.80 13.49 -9.82
CA MET A 387 17.62 13.67 -8.96
C MET A 387 16.56 12.58 -9.18
N ALA A 388 16.35 12.18 -10.44
CA ALA A 388 15.38 11.17 -10.81
C ALA A 388 15.86 9.73 -10.55
N THR A 389 17.15 9.42 -10.80
CA THR A 389 17.70 8.07 -10.60
C THR A 389 17.98 7.76 -9.14
N SER A 390 18.41 8.74 -8.35
CA SER A 390 18.61 8.58 -6.90
C SER A 390 17.31 8.30 -6.13
N GLY A 391 16.15 8.60 -6.73
CA GLY A 391 14.86 8.57 -6.06
C GLY A 391 14.65 9.71 -5.07
N ALA A 392 15.55 10.72 -5.05
CA ALA A 392 15.45 11.89 -4.19
C ALA A 392 14.22 12.73 -4.55
N ARG A 393 14.07 13.09 -5.83
CA ARG A 393 12.89 13.81 -6.33
C ARG A 393 12.73 13.62 -7.83
N GLY A 394 11.51 13.31 -8.24
CA GLY A 394 11.15 13.19 -9.65
C GLY A 394 11.20 11.75 -10.14
N LYS A 395 10.32 11.41 -11.08
CA LYS A 395 10.33 10.12 -11.79
C LYS A 395 10.87 10.29 -13.20
N ILE A 396 11.39 9.21 -13.78
CA ILE A 396 11.81 9.19 -15.18
C ILE A 396 10.68 9.61 -16.14
N ASP A 397 9.42 9.28 -15.82
CA ASP A 397 8.26 9.73 -16.60
C ASP A 397 8.08 11.26 -16.58
N GLN A 398 8.46 11.94 -15.49
CA GLN A 398 8.41 13.41 -15.42
C GLN A 398 9.58 14.02 -16.20
N VAL A 399 10.77 13.43 -16.12
CA VAL A 399 11.91 13.83 -16.95
C VAL A 399 11.59 13.67 -18.44
N ARG A 400 10.87 12.61 -18.82
CA ARG A 400 10.35 12.41 -20.19
C ARG A 400 9.46 13.56 -20.64
N GLN A 401 8.55 14.05 -19.80
CA GLN A 401 7.68 15.17 -20.15
C GLN A 401 8.46 16.48 -20.31
N LEU A 402 9.59 16.63 -19.63
CA LEU A 402 10.47 17.80 -19.77
C LEU A 402 11.30 17.74 -21.07
N ALA A 403 11.89 16.59 -21.39
CA ALA A 403 12.92 16.46 -22.43
C ALA A 403 12.48 15.76 -23.73
N ALA A 404 11.49 14.86 -23.68
CA ALA A 404 11.13 14.01 -24.81
C ALA A 404 9.75 14.39 -25.37
N MET A 405 8.67 13.87 -24.79
CA MET A 405 7.29 14.18 -25.19
C MET A 405 6.36 13.99 -23.99
N ARG A 406 5.17 14.60 -24.06
CA ARG A 406 4.15 14.39 -23.02
C ARG A 406 3.34 13.11 -23.22
N GLY A 407 3.02 12.75 -24.46
CA GLY A 407 2.33 11.49 -24.78
C GLY A 407 0.81 11.64 -24.92
N LEU A 408 0.10 10.51 -24.81
CA LEU A 408 -1.35 10.44 -24.90
C LEU A 408 -2.03 10.93 -23.62
N LEU A 409 -3.19 11.56 -23.78
CA LEU A 409 -4.00 12.09 -22.70
C LEU A 409 -5.39 11.44 -22.68
N VAL A 410 -5.98 11.42 -21.49
CA VAL A 410 -7.32 10.91 -21.24
C VAL A 410 -8.30 12.08 -21.16
N GLY A 411 -9.37 12.01 -21.96
CA GLY A 411 -10.45 12.98 -21.93
C GLY A 411 -11.30 12.88 -20.65
N PRO A 412 -12.23 13.84 -20.42
CA PRO A 412 -13.09 13.84 -19.24
C PRO A 412 -13.92 12.55 -19.08
N SER A 413 -14.35 11.98 -20.20
CA SER A 413 -15.12 10.73 -20.26
C SER A 413 -14.33 9.46 -19.94
N GLY A 414 -12.99 9.55 -19.79
CA GLY A 414 -12.12 8.38 -19.59
C GLY A 414 -11.59 7.76 -20.88
N ARG A 415 -12.07 8.19 -22.06
CA ARG A 415 -11.51 7.75 -23.35
C ARG A 415 -10.16 8.43 -23.59
N VAL A 416 -9.18 7.65 -24.05
CA VAL A 416 -7.88 8.15 -24.50
C VAL A 416 -8.10 8.96 -25.79
N LEU A 417 -7.48 10.14 -25.87
CA LEU A 417 -7.55 10.97 -27.06
C LEU A 417 -6.56 10.47 -28.10
N ASP A 418 -7.01 10.32 -29.34
CA ASP A 418 -6.21 9.80 -30.46
C ASP A 418 -5.08 10.74 -30.93
N PHE A 419 -5.03 11.95 -30.38
CA PHE A 419 -4.05 12.98 -30.71
C PHE A 419 -3.05 13.14 -29.56
N PRO A 420 -1.81 12.65 -29.67
CA PRO A 420 -0.80 12.80 -28.63
C PRO A 420 -0.26 14.23 -28.60
N ILE A 421 0.29 14.62 -27.44
CA ILE A 421 1.11 15.82 -27.34
C ILE A 421 2.56 15.45 -27.67
N LYS A 422 3.02 15.89 -28.85
CA LYS A 422 4.35 15.60 -29.41
C LYS A 422 5.43 16.50 -28.77
N SER A 423 5.04 17.72 -28.40
CA SER A 423 5.93 18.70 -27.77
C SER A 423 6.26 18.33 -26.32
N ASN A 424 7.36 18.86 -25.81
CA ASN A 424 7.75 18.77 -24.40
C ASN A 424 7.73 20.15 -23.71
N PHE A 425 7.90 20.20 -22.39
CA PHE A 425 7.91 21.47 -21.67
C PHE A 425 9.12 22.36 -22.00
N ARG A 426 10.23 21.79 -22.46
CA ARG A 426 11.43 22.54 -22.85
C ARG A 426 11.27 23.31 -24.16
N GLU A 427 10.56 22.72 -25.11
CA GLU A 427 10.20 23.28 -26.42
C GLU A 427 9.00 24.23 -26.31
N GLY A 428 8.09 23.96 -25.37
CA GLY A 428 6.83 24.67 -25.22
C GLY A 428 5.67 23.94 -25.90
N LEU A 429 4.46 24.18 -25.39
CA LEU A 429 3.23 23.57 -25.91
C LEU A 429 2.49 24.57 -26.79
N SER A 430 1.92 24.09 -27.90
CA SER A 430 0.97 24.89 -28.66
C SER A 430 -0.31 25.16 -27.85
N VAL A 431 -1.08 26.18 -28.24
CA VAL A 431 -2.35 26.52 -27.55
C VAL A 431 -3.31 25.33 -27.51
N SER A 432 -3.40 24.58 -28.61
CA SER A 432 -4.25 23.39 -28.71
C SER A 432 -3.78 22.27 -27.81
N GLU A 433 -2.48 21.95 -27.80
CA GLU A 433 -1.92 20.93 -26.89
C GLU A 433 -2.09 21.32 -25.42
N TYR A 434 -1.87 22.60 -25.09
CA TYR A 434 -2.07 23.11 -23.74
C TYR A 434 -3.54 23.00 -23.31
N PHE A 435 -4.48 23.39 -24.19
CA PHE A 435 -5.92 23.26 -23.93
C PHE A 435 -6.33 21.81 -23.69
N ILE A 436 -5.87 20.87 -24.52
CA ILE A 436 -6.13 19.44 -24.35
C ILE A 436 -5.60 18.96 -22.99
N SER A 437 -4.39 19.38 -22.63
CA SER A 437 -3.78 19.08 -21.32
C SER A 437 -4.60 19.56 -20.12
N THR A 438 -5.43 20.60 -20.26
CA THR A 438 -6.19 21.12 -19.11
C THR A 438 -7.26 20.15 -18.61
N HIS A 439 -7.79 19.28 -19.48
CA HIS A 439 -8.85 18.33 -19.13
C HIS A 439 -8.36 17.31 -18.09
N GLY A 440 -7.20 16.69 -18.36
CA GLY A 440 -6.58 15.74 -17.45
C GLY A 440 -6.20 16.36 -16.11
N GLY A 441 -5.57 17.54 -16.14
CA GLY A 441 -5.18 18.27 -14.93
C GLY A 441 -6.37 18.69 -14.06
N ARG A 442 -7.44 19.22 -14.68
CA ARG A 442 -8.65 19.62 -13.95
C ARG A 442 -9.38 18.43 -13.35
N LYS A 443 -9.50 17.32 -14.08
CA LYS A 443 -10.14 16.09 -13.57
C LYS A 443 -9.39 15.56 -12.34
N GLY A 444 -8.06 15.50 -12.39
CA GLY A 444 -7.24 15.08 -11.25
C GLY A 444 -7.44 15.95 -10.01
N LEU A 445 -7.49 17.28 -10.17
CA LEU A 445 -7.76 18.22 -9.08
C LEU A 445 -9.15 18.03 -8.47
N VAL A 446 -10.20 17.89 -9.30
CA VAL A 446 -11.57 17.70 -8.84
C VAL A 446 -11.73 16.37 -8.12
N ASP A 447 -11.20 15.28 -8.69
CA ASP A 447 -11.24 13.96 -8.08
C ASP A 447 -10.54 13.94 -6.73
N THR A 448 -9.39 14.61 -6.60
CA THR A 448 -8.66 14.72 -5.33
C THR A 448 -9.50 15.45 -4.27
N ALA A 449 -10.12 16.58 -4.64
CA ALA A 449 -10.93 17.35 -3.71
C ALA A 449 -12.18 16.59 -3.23
N LEU A 450 -12.82 15.80 -4.10
CA LEU A 450 -14.01 15.02 -3.74
C LEU A 450 -13.67 13.75 -2.96
N LYS A 451 -12.73 12.93 -3.47
CA LYS A 451 -12.45 11.59 -2.94
C LYS A 451 -11.72 11.60 -1.60
N THR A 452 -11.12 12.73 -1.20
CA THR A 452 -10.49 12.88 0.13
C THR A 452 -11.53 12.66 1.25
N ALA A 453 -12.77 13.11 1.06
CA ALA A 453 -13.84 12.91 2.03
C ALA A 453 -14.24 11.42 2.16
N ASP A 454 -14.34 10.72 1.02
CA ASP A 454 -14.73 9.31 0.98
C ASP A 454 -13.71 8.42 1.71
N SER A 455 -12.42 8.65 1.48
CA SER A 455 -11.37 7.91 2.18
C SER A 455 -11.36 8.15 3.70
N GLY A 456 -11.57 9.40 4.14
CA GLY A 456 -11.70 9.71 5.56
C GLY A 456 -12.91 9.01 6.18
N TYR A 457 -14.01 8.91 5.45
CA TYR A 457 -15.21 8.20 5.88
C TYR A 457 -15.03 6.68 5.93
N LEU A 458 -14.32 6.07 4.97
CA LEU A 458 -13.94 4.65 5.06
C LEU A 458 -13.08 4.38 6.30
N THR A 459 -12.07 5.22 6.56
CA THR A 459 -11.19 5.08 7.73
C THR A 459 -11.99 5.12 9.03
N ARG A 460 -12.96 6.04 9.12
CA ARG A 460 -13.87 6.11 10.27
C ARG A 460 -14.66 4.81 10.45
N ARG A 461 -15.28 4.30 9.39
CA ARG A 461 -16.04 3.02 9.44
C ARG A 461 -15.18 1.84 9.87
N LEU A 462 -13.93 1.77 9.40
CA LEU A 462 -12.98 0.74 9.79
C LEU A 462 -12.63 0.85 11.28
N ILE A 463 -12.39 2.07 11.78
CA ILE A 463 -12.12 2.30 13.20
C ILE A 463 -13.32 1.89 14.04
N ASP A 464 -14.53 2.28 13.66
CA ASP A 464 -15.74 1.97 14.44
C ASP A 464 -16.01 0.45 14.56
N VAL A 465 -15.66 -0.35 13.54
CA VAL A 465 -15.76 -1.82 13.61
C VAL A 465 -14.65 -2.46 14.43
N ALA A 466 -13.43 -1.94 14.33
CA ALA A 466 -12.26 -2.55 14.93
C ALA A 466 -11.86 -1.93 16.28
N LEU A 467 -12.62 -0.95 16.79
CA LEU A 467 -12.25 -0.15 17.97
C LEU A 467 -12.00 -1.01 19.22
N ASP A 468 -12.86 -1.99 19.45
CA ASP A 468 -12.83 -2.86 20.63
C ASP A 468 -11.81 -4.00 20.51
N VAL A 469 -11.16 -4.15 19.35
CA VAL A 469 -10.22 -5.26 19.10
C VAL A 469 -8.84 -4.92 19.64
N SER A 470 -8.46 -5.61 20.70
CA SER A 470 -7.15 -5.50 21.34
C SER A 470 -6.51 -6.88 21.54
N VAL A 471 -5.24 -6.89 21.93
CA VAL A 471 -4.58 -8.11 22.39
C VAL A 471 -5.00 -8.40 23.83
N THR A 472 -5.69 -9.51 24.08
CA THR A 472 -6.26 -9.80 25.41
C THR A 472 -5.55 -10.92 26.17
N GLU A 473 -4.82 -11.79 25.47
CA GLU A 473 -4.04 -12.89 26.05
C GLU A 473 -2.80 -13.21 25.22
N GLU A 474 -1.83 -13.96 25.77
CA GLU A 474 -0.59 -14.30 25.06
C GLU A 474 -0.80 -15.39 24.00
N ASP A 475 -1.57 -16.43 24.34
CA ASP A 475 -1.81 -17.58 23.47
C ASP A 475 -3.21 -18.17 23.69
N CYS A 476 -3.99 -18.29 22.60
CA CYS A 476 -5.30 -18.92 22.61
C CYS A 476 -5.28 -20.46 22.49
N GLY A 477 -4.11 -21.06 22.24
CA GLY A 477 -3.96 -22.52 22.11
C GLY A 477 -4.55 -23.14 20.84
N THR A 478 -4.93 -22.35 19.84
CA THR A 478 -5.48 -22.86 18.58
C THR A 478 -4.41 -23.62 17.76
N GLU A 479 -4.79 -24.77 17.22
CA GLU A 479 -3.99 -25.53 16.25
C GLU A 479 -4.32 -25.13 14.79
N GLU A 480 -5.39 -24.36 14.59
CA GLU A 480 -5.80 -23.89 13.28
C GLU A 480 -4.83 -22.83 12.75
N SER A 481 -4.45 -22.99 11.48
CA SER A 481 -3.48 -22.15 10.81
C SER A 481 -3.91 -21.79 9.40
N ILE A 482 -3.28 -20.75 8.86
CA ILE A 482 -3.40 -20.39 7.45
C ILE A 482 -2.14 -20.81 6.71
N MET A 483 -2.30 -21.17 5.44
CA MET A 483 -1.17 -21.43 4.56
C MET A 483 -0.71 -20.11 3.93
N ALA A 484 0.48 -19.65 4.30
CA ALA A 484 1.13 -18.54 3.61
C ALA A 484 1.74 -19.07 2.31
N ASP A 485 1.19 -18.63 1.18
CA ASP A 485 1.66 -19.02 -0.15
C ASP A 485 2.96 -18.28 -0.51
N LEU A 486 4.01 -19.03 -0.84
CA LEU A 486 5.31 -18.52 -1.26
C LEU A 486 5.60 -18.83 -2.73
N SER A 487 4.68 -19.48 -3.45
CA SER A 487 4.88 -19.90 -4.84
C SER A 487 5.12 -18.73 -5.82
N LEU A 488 4.56 -17.56 -5.54
CA LEU A 488 4.71 -16.31 -6.31
C LEU A 488 5.89 -15.45 -5.84
N ALA A 489 6.63 -15.90 -4.82
CA ALA A 489 7.72 -15.17 -4.21
C ALA A 489 9.05 -15.47 -4.91
N ASP A 490 9.27 -14.85 -6.07
CA ASP A 490 10.48 -15.04 -6.88
C ASP A 490 11.78 -14.55 -6.20
N ASN A 491 11.67 -13.79 -5.11
CA ASN A 491 12.81 -13.24 -4.39
C ASN A 491 12.63 -13.25 -2.88
N ILE A 492 13.76 -13.17 -2.18
CA ILE A 492 13.81 -13.13 -0.71
C ILE A 492 13.02 -11.96 -0.11
N ARG A 493 12.92 -10.82 -0.82
CA ARG A 493 12.16 -9.65 -0.35
C ARG A 493 10.67 -9.95 -0.21
N LYS A 494 10.08 -10.62 -1.21
CA LYS A 494 8.68 -11.04 -1.18
C LYS A 494 8.44 -12.02 -0.04
N VAL A 495 9.34 -13.00 0.15
CA VAL A 495 9.25 -13.95 1.28
C VAL A 495 9.32 -13.25 2.63
N LYS A 496 10.30 -12.34 2.82
CA LYS A 496 10.43 -11.54 4.05
C LYS A 496 9.16 -10.70 4.30
N LYS A 497 8.59 -10.07 3.27
CA LYS A 497 7.36 -9.27 3.38
C LYS A 497 6.16 -10.09 3.89
N ILE A 498 6.06 -11.36 3.47
CA ILE A 498 4.93 -12.24 3.83
C ILE A 498 5.11 -12.84 5.23
N LEU A 499 6.31 -13.34 5.55
CA LEU A 499 6.53 -14.17 6.73
C LEU A 499 7.00 -13.40 7.97
N VAL A 500 7.75 -12.30 7.79
CA VAL A 500 8.38 -11.61 8.93
C VAL A 500 7.32 -11.06 9.88
N GLY A 501 7.49 -11.37 11.17
CA GLY A 501 6.57 -10.99 12.23
C GLY A 501 5.31 -11.85 12.33
N ARG A 502 5.26 -13.00 11.65
CA ARG A 502 4.30 -14.09 11.89
C ARG A 502 4.87 -15.12 12.86
N VAL A 503 4.01 -15.96 13.44
CA VAL A 503 4.39 -17.09 14.30
C VAL A 503 4.09 -18.39 13.55
N LEU A 504 5.05 -19.32 13.57
CA LEU A 504 4.89 -20.63 12.93
C LEU A 504 3.86 -21.49 13.67
N ALA A 505 3.00 -22.15 12.89
CA ALA A 505 2.04 -23.11 13.43
C ALA A 505 2.62 -24.54 13.48
N GLU A 506 3.47 -24.90 12.52
CA GLU A 506 4.08 -26.22 12.40
C GLU A 506 5.61 -26.13 12.35
N ASN A 507 6.27 -27.24 12.70
CA ASN A 507 7.72 -27.36 12.59
C ASN A 507 8.15 -27.31 11.12
N ILE A 508 9.23 -26.56 10.84
CA ILE A 508 9.86 -26.56 9.51
C ILE A 508 10.95 -27.63 9.51
N ILE A 509 10.77 -28.60 8.62
CA ILE A 509 11.68 -29.73 8.43
C ILE A 509 12.46 -29.50 7.15
N ASP A 510 13.78 -29.69 7.21
CA ASP A 510 14.63 -29.66 6.02
C ASP A 510 14.31 -30.87 5.11
N PRO A 511 13.95 -30.67 3.83
CA PRO A 511 13.66 -31.77 2.91
C PRO A 511 14.84 -32.72 2.68
N GLU A 512 16.07 -32.24 2.79
CA GLU A 512 17.28 -33.02 2.50
C GLU A 512 17.77 -33.82 3.71
N THR A 513 17.78 -33.20 4.89
CA THR A 513 18.32 -33.81 6.12
C THR A 513 17.25 -34.48 6.98
N GLY A 514 15.98 -34.08 6.85
CA GLY A 514 14.88 -34.54 7.70
C GLY A 514 14.92 -33.99 9.13
N GLU A 515 15.84 -33.07 9.44
CA GLU A 515 15.95 -32.43 10.75
C GLU A 515 15.01 -31.23 10.87
N THR A 516 14.56 -30.94 12.09
CA THR A 516 13.74 -29.75 12.37
C THR A 516 14.65 -28.52 12.43
N VAL A 517 14.48 -27.61 11.47
CA VAL A 517 15.28 -26.38 11.38
C VAL A 517 14.69 -25.27 12.26
N ILE A 518 13.35 -25.20 12.29
CA ILE A 518 12.62 -24.19 13.07
C ILE A 518 11.43 -24.85 13.75
N GLU A 519 11.32 -24.69 15.06
CA GLU A 519 10.23 -25.23 15.87
C GLU A 519 8.93 -24.41 15.71
N SER A 520 7.79 -25.09 15.85
CA SER A 520 6.47 -24.47 15.94
C SER A 520 6.38 -23.50 17.13
N GLY A 521 5.53 -22.47 17.01
CA GLY A 521 5.37 -21.43 18.02
C GLY A 521 6.50 -20.39 18.03
N THR A 522 7.52 -20.53 17.18
CA THR A 522 8.58 -19.52 17.04
C THR A 522 8.16 -18.39 16.09
N GLU A 523 8.57 -17.17 16.42
CA GLU A 523 8.40 -16.00 15.56
C GLU A 523 9.37 -16.01 14.38
N ILE A 524 8.94 -15.49 13.23
CA ILE A 524 9.78 -15.42 12.04
C ILE A 524 10.43 -14.04 11.96
N ASN A 525 11.76 -13.99 12.11
CA ASN A 525 12.58 -12.79 11.87
C ASN A 525 13.27 -12.86 10.49
N ASN A 526 14.03 -11.82 10.11
CA ASN A 526 14.71 -11.79 8.81
C ASN A 526 15.69 -12.96 8.61
N ALA A 527 16.40 -13.39 9.66
CA ALA A 527 17.35 -14.50 9.57
C ALA A 527 16.62 -15.83 9.29
N ARG A 528 15.54 -16.11 10.03
CA ARG A 528 14.69 -17.29 9.84
C ARG A 528 13.99 -17.28 8.49
N ALA A 529 13.49 -16.13 8.03
CA ALA A 529 12.91 -15.99 6.69
C ALA A 529 13.92 -16.32 5.58
N THR A 530 15.20 -15.92 5.74
CA THR A 530 16.28 -16.30 4.81
C THR A 530 16.51 -17.81 4.80
N VAL A 531 16.42 -18.49 5.94
CA VAL A 531 16.53 -19.95 6.02
C VAL A 531 15.37 -20.63 5.29
N ILE A 532 14.13 -20.18 5.51
CA ILE A 532 12.94 -20.69 4.82
C ILE A 532 13.07 -20.53 3.30
N TYR A 533 13.58 -19.37 2.85
CA TYR A 533 13.81 -19.12 1.42
C TYR A 533 14.82 -20.11 0.80
N ARG A 534 15.89 -20.46 1.52
CA ARG A 534 16.89 -21.42 1.04
C ARG A 534 16.35 -22.85 0.91
N LEU A 535 15.34 -23.20 1.69
CA LEU A 535 14.68 -24.51 1.61
C LEU A 535 13.69 -24.62 0.43
N GLU A 536 13.52 -23.54 -0.36
CA GLU A 536 12.64 -23.48 -1.54
C GLU A 536 11.21 -23.98 -1.29
N MET A 537 10.70 -23.73 -0.08
CA MET A 537 9.36 -24.14 0.31
C MET A 537 8.28 -23.37 -0.46
N LYS A 538 7.28 -24.10 -0.99
CA LYS A 538 6.14 -23.48 -1.70
C LYS A 538 5.13 -22.79 -0.80
N GLY A 539 5.04 -23.18 0.48
CA GLY A 539 4.13 -22.57 1.43
C GLY A 539 4.43 -22.99 2.86
N VAL A 540 4.10 -22.12 3.81
CA VAL A 540 4.39 -22.31 5.24
C VAL A 540 3.12 -22.08 6.06
N ARG A 541 2.82 -22.96 7.02
CA ARG A 541 1.68 -22.77 7.92
C ARG A 541 2.02 -21.80 9.04
N VAL A 542 1.25 -20.72 9.12
CA VAL A 542 1.42 -19.66 10.12
C VAL A 542 0.13 -19.42 10.90
N ARG A 543 0.28 -18.95 12.13
CA ARG A 543 -0.86 -18.47 12.93
C ARG A 543 -1.37 -17.14 12.37
N SER A 544 -2.67 -16.91 12.53
CA SER A 544 -3.34 -15.71 12.01
C SER A 544 -4.42 -15.22 12.97
N ALA A 545 -4.78 -13.94 12.87
CA ALA A 545 -5.91 -13.37 13.57
C ALA A 545 -7.25 -14.05 13.17
N LEU A 546 -7.35 -14.55 11.93
CA LEU A 546 -8.55 -15.22 11.42
C LEU A 546 -8.93 -16.45 12.25
N THR A 547 -7.95 -17.33 12.52
CA THR A 547 -8.13 -18.60 13.25
C THR A 547 -8.04 -18.47 14.78
N CYS A 548 -7.93 -17.24 15.29
CA CYS A 548 -7.78 -16.99 16.72
C CYS A 548 -9.09 -17.23 17.49
N ARG A 549 -9.03 -18.00 18.59
CA ARG A 549 -10.19 -18.38 19.43
C ARG A 549 -10.41 -17.48 20.65
N THR A 550 -9.71 -16.36 20.72
CA THR A 550 -9.78 -15.40 21.82
C THR A 550 -11.07 -14.57 21.75
N LEU A 551 -11.80 -14.49 22.86
CA LEU A 551 -13.04 -13.70 22.93
C LEU A 551 -12.73 -12.20 23.00
N GLY A 552 -13.44 -11.40 22.20
CA GLY A 552 -13.34 -9.93 22.22
C GLY A 552 -11.99 -9.37 21.78
N GLY A 553 -11.12 -10.18 21.15
CA GLY A 553 -9.77 -9.76 20.80
C GLY A 553 -8.99 -10.80 19.99
N VAL A 554 -7.67 -10.69 20.01
CA VAL A 554 -6.74 -11.63 19.38
C VAL A 554 -5.59 -11.91 20.34
N CYS A 555 -5.09 -13.14 20.42
CA CYS A 555 -3.90 -13.40 21.24
C CYS A 555 -2.60 -12.90 20.58
N SER A 556 -1.57 -12.60 21.38
CA SER A 556 -0.25 -12.13 20.90
C SER A 556 0.35 -13.05 19.84
N ARG A 557 0.26 -14.37 20.00
CA ARG A 557 0.84 -15.34 19.05
C ARG A 557 0.09 -15.44 17.72
N CYS A 558 -1.23 -15.26 17.71
CA CYS A 558 -2.00 -15.23 16.46
C CYS A 558 -1.81 -13.93 15.68
N TYR A 559 -1.59 -12.81 16.38
CA TYR A 559 -1.30 -11.52 15.76
C TYR A 559 0.17 -11.40 15.29
N GLY A 560 1.11 -11.92 16.08
CA GLY A 560 2.54 -11.84 15.87
C GLY A 560 3.11 -10.48 16.28
N TRP A 561 4.01 -9.92 15.47
CA TRP A 561 4.68 -8.65 15.80
C TRP A 561 3.75 -7.44 15.72
N ASP A 562 3.91 -6.51 16.68
CA ASP A 562 3.67 -5.08 16.43
C ASP A 562 4.74 -4.61 15.44
N LEU A 563 4.31 -4.31 14.21
CA LEU A 563 5.17 -3.87 13.13
C LEU A 563 5.87 -2.54 13.43
N ALA A 564 5.31 -1.72 14.32
CA ALA A 564 5.92 -0.45 14.69
C ALA A 564 7.07 -0.61 15.70
N ALA A 565 7.02 -1.64 16.54
CA ALA A 565 8.07 -1.97 17.52
C ALA A 565 9.07 -3.01 17.00
N GLY A 566 8.66 -3.84 16.04
CA GLY A 566 9.46 -4.98 15.54
C GLY A 566 9.58 -6.12 16.56
N GLN A 567 8.59 -6.27 17.44
CA GLN A 567 8.54 -7.27 18.51
C GLN A 567 7.11 -7.84 18.63
N ILE A 568 6.94 -8.98 19.30
CA ILE A 568 5.60 -9.56 19.58
C ILE A 568 4.71 -8.53 20.28
N ALA A 569 3.47 -8.40 19.81
CA ALA A 569 2.48 -7.52 20.42
C ALA A 569 2.14 -7.93 21.86
N GLN A 570 1.98 -6.94 22.74
CA GLN A 570 1.73 -7.15 24.16
C GLN A 570 0.24 -7.09 24.48
N VAL A 571 -0.14 -7.70 25.60
CA VAL A 571 -1.52 -7.62 26.11
C VAL A 571 -1.87 -6.16 26.39
N GLY A 572 -2.98 -5.71 25.82
CA GLY A 572 -3.47 -4.33 25.85
C GLY A 572 -3.23 -3.55 24.57
N ASP A 573 -2.44 -4.07 23.61
CA ASP A 573 -2.18 -3.34 22.36
C ASP A 573 -3.47 -3.16 21.52
N PRO A 574 -3.80 -1.93 21.08
CA PRO A 574 -5.03 -1.63 20.35
C PRO A 574 -4.90 -1.95 18.85
N ILE A 575 -4.70 -3.22 18.53
CA ILE A 575 -4.40 -3.71 17.18
C ILE A 575 -5.49 -3.38 16.16
N GLY A 576 -6.76 -3.28 16.57
CA GLY A 576 -7.86 -2.95 15.68
C GLY A 576 -7.82 -1.50 15.17
N VAL A 577 -7.50 -0.55 16.05
CA VAL A 577 -7.31 0.85 15.67
C VAL A 577 -6.11 1.01 14.75
N VAL A 578 -5.01 0.30 15.04
CA VAL A 578 -3.80 0.29 14.19
C VAL A 578 -4.10 -0.30 12.82
N ALA A 579 -4.84 -1.40 12.76
CA ALA A 579 -5.25 -2.04 11.52
C ALA A 579 -6.15 -1.12 10.67
N ALA A 580 -7.15 -0.50 11.28
CA ALA A 580 -8.06 0.42 10.61
C ALA A 580 -7.32 1.64 10.02
N GLN A 581 -6.40 2.25 10.77
CA GLN A 581 -5.56 3.34 10.28
C GLN A 581 -4.63 2.88 9.15
N SER A 582 -4.04 1.69 9.28
CA SER A 582 -3.10 1.12 8.30
C SER A 582 -3.76 0.73 6.97
N ILE A 583 -5.08 0.54 6.95
CA ILE A 583 -5.88 0.34 5.73
C ILE A 583 -6.39 1.69 5.20
N GLY A 584 -6.83 2.57 6.10
CA GLY A 584 -7.43 3.86 5.77
C GLY A 584 -6.45 4.88 5.16
N GLU A 585 -5.26 5.01 5.73
CA GLU A 585 -4.24 5.97 5.30
C GLU A 585 -3.75 5.73 3.86
N PRO A 586 -3.40 4.48 3.47
CA PRO A 586 -3.24 4.09 2.08
C PRO A 586 -4.40 4.51 1.18
N GLY A 587 -5.64 4.28 1.64
CA GLY A 587 -6.85 4.64 0.92
C GLY A 587 -6.89 6.12 0.55
N THR A 588 -6.43 7.01 1.43
CA THR A 588 -6.36 8.45 1.16
C THR A 588 -5.31 8.73 0.10
N GLN A 589 -4.14 8.06 0.18
CA GLN A 589 -3.11 8.20 -0.85
C GLN A 589 -3.55 7.71 -2.23
N LEU A 590 -4.34 6.63 -2.33
CA LEU A 590 -4.86 6.12 -3.60
C LEU A 590 -5.68 7.19 -4.34
N THR A 591 -6.47 7.96 -3.59
CA THR A 591 -7.28 9.05 -4.15
C THR A 591 -6.42 10.23 -4.63
N MET A 592 -5.37 10.56 -3.87
CA MET A 592 -4.46 11.69 -4.17
C MET A 592 -3.46 11.40 -5.31
N ARG A 593 -3.07 10.14 -5.55
CA ARG A 593 -2.09 9.77 -6.60
C ARG A 593 -2.60 10.00 -8.03
N THR A 594 -3.90 10.20 -8.23
CA THR A 594 -4.46 10.62 -9.54
C THR A 594 -3.91 11.97 -10.02
N PHE A 595 -3.37 12.79 -9.12
CA PHE A 595 -2.75 14.08 -9.44
C PHE A 595 -1.46 13.96 -10.27
N HIS A 596 -0.60 12.97 -9.98
CA HIS A 596 0.75 12.91 -10.55
C HIS A 596 0.80 12.39 -12.00
N THR A 597 -0.23 11.70 -12.47
CA THR A 597 -0.30 11.22 -13.85
C THR A 597 -0.79 12.29 -14.82
N GLY A 598 -1.35 13.41 -14.33
CA GLY A 598 -1.75 14.54 -15.18
C GLY A 598 -2.75 14.17 -16.29
N GLY A 599 -3.51 13.08 -16.12
CA GLY A 599 -4.42 12.53 -17.12
C GLY A 599 -3.74 11.74 -18.25
N ILE A 600 -2.48 11.34 -18.11
CA ILE A 600 -1.80 10.44 -19.06
C ILE A 600 -2.32 9.00 -18.84
N LYS A 601 -2.50 8.25 -19.93
CA LYS A 601 -2.88 6.84 -19.89
C LYS A 601 -1.84 6.06 -19.08
N SER A 602 -2.23 5.59 -17.90
CA SER A 602 -1.48 4.62 -17.12
C SER A 602 -1.99 3.22 -17.45
N SER A 603 -1.11 2.22 -17.43
CA SER A 603 -1.35 0.86 -17.94
C SER A 603 -2.35 0.02 -17.14
N ALA A 604 -3.00 0.59 -16.13
CA ALA A 604 -4.08 -0.03 -15.38
C ALA A 604 -5.15 1.03 -15.14
N ASP A 605 -6.42 0.64 -15.22
CA ASP A 605 -7.54 1.52 -14.90
C ASP A 605 -7.60 1.75 -13.38
N ILE A 606 -6.72 2.64 -12.89
CA ILE A 606 -6.51 3.00 -11.48
C ILE A 606 -7.81 3.50 -10.81
N THR A 607 -8.82 3.87 -11.61
CA THR A 607 -10.05 4.51 -11.16
C THR A 607 -10.96 3.63 -10.31
N GLN A 608 -10.75 2.30 -10.27
CA GLN A 608 -11.59 1.37 -9.50
C GLN A 608 -11.07 0.99 -8.11
N GLY A 609 -9.85 1.39 -7.71
CA GLY A 609 -9.20 0.89 -6.49
C GLY A 609 -10.01 1.05 -5.19
N LEU A 610 -10.18 2.29 -4.73
CA LEU A 610 -10.89 2.56 -3.48
C LEU A 610 -12.38 2.12 -3.52
N PRO A 611 -13.15 2.39 -4.59
CA PRO A 611 -14.53 1.91 -4.68
C PRO A 611 -14.67 0.39 -4.56
N LEU A 612 -13.72 -0.37 -5.09
CA LEU A 612 -13.71 -1.83 -5.00
C LEU A 612 -13.38 -2.29 -3.56
N VAL A 613 -12.40 -1.65 -2.91
CA VAL A 613 -12.10 -1.91 -1.48
C VAL A 613 -13.33 -1.62 -0.61
N GLU A 614 -14.02 -0.50 -0.83
CA GLU A 614 -15.26 -0.18 -0.13
C GLU A 614 -16.37 -1.19 -0.41
N GLN A 615 -16.50 -1.65 -1.66
CA GLN A 615 -17.48 -2.65 -2.05
C GLN A 615 -17.26 -3.97 -1.32
N ILE A 616 -16.00 -4.41 -1.20
CA ILE A 616 -15.62 -5.64 -0.51
C ILE A 616 -15.91 -5.52 0.99
N PHE A 617 -15.43 -4.46 1.66
CA PHE A 617 -15.66 -4.28 3.10
C PHE A 617 -17.13 -4.07 3.47
N GLU A 618 -17.95 -3.51 2.58
CA GLU A 618 -19.38 -3.35 2.82
C GLU A 618 -20.22 -4.54 2.35
N VAL A 619 -19.61 -5.56 1.74
CA VAL A 619 -20.31 -6.74 1.20
C VAL A 619 -21.48 -6.30 0.30
N ARG A 620 -21.20 -5.29 -0.54
CA ARG A 620 -22.18 -4.71 -1.46
C ARG A 620 -22.35 -5.62 -2.67
N GLY A 621 -23.59 -5.75 -3.14
CA GLY A 621 -23.89 -6.48 -4.36
C GLY A 621 -23.06 -5.96 -5.54
N VAL A 622 -22.56 -6.89 -6.35
CA VAL A 622 -21.79 -6.58 -7.55
C VAL A 622 -22.74 -6.25 -8.69
N LYS A 623 -22.45 -5.18 -9.45
CA LYS A 623 -23.19 -4.88 -10.69
C LYS A 623 -23.07 -6.01 -11.72
N SER A 624 -21.87 -6.60 -11.80
CA SER A 624 -21.53 -7.67 -12.72
C SER A 624 -20.88 -8.84 -11.96
N PRO A 625 -21.68 -9.72 -11.32
CA PRO A 625 -21.15 -10.83 -10.53
C PRO A 625 -20.56 -11.93 -11.42
N SER A 626 -19.42 -12.51 -11.04
CA SER A 626 -18.92 -13.75 -11.63
C SER A 626 -19.80 -14.93 -11.20
N LEU A 627 -19.94 -15.92 -12.07
CA LEU A 627 -20.60 -17.19 -11.74
C LEU A 627 -19.66 -18.06 -10.92
N LEU A 628 -20.16 -18.59 -9.81
CA LEU A 628 -19.43 -19.50 -8.94
C LEU A 628 -19.91 -20.93 -9.15
N CYS A 629 -18.95 -21.86 -9.24
CA CYS A 629 -19.24 -23.27 -9.27
C CYS A 629 -19.81 -23.72 -7.90
N GLU A 630 -20.91 -24.46 -7.91
CA GLU A 630 -21.58 -24.93 -6.68
C GLU A 630 -21.11 -26.31 -6.24
N GLN A 631 -20.47 -27.07 -7.13
CA GLN A 631 -20.02 -28.45 -6.92
C GLN A 631 -18.66 -28.69 -7.56
N ASP A 632 -17.91 -29.65 -7.03
CA ASP A 632 -16.65 -30.10 -7.64
C ASP A 632 -16.96 -30.90 -8.91
N GLY A 633 -16.18 -30.71 -9.97
CA GLY A 633 -16.39 -31.46 -11.21
C GLY A 633 -15.51 -31.05 -12.37
N GLU A 634 -15.77 -31.64 -13.53
CA GLU A 634 -15.07 -31.33 -14.78
C GLU A 634 -15.97 -30.52 -15.71
N VAL A 635 -15.42 -29.46 -16.32
CA VAL A 635 -16.14 -28.68 -17.33
C VAL A 635 -16.25 -29.49 -18.62
N THR A 636 -17.46 -29.93 -18.98
CA THR A 636 -17.68 -30.80 -20.15
C THR A 636 -18.06 -30.02 -21.42
N ALA A 637 -18.73 -28.88 -21.28
CA ALA A 637 -19.15 -28.06 -22.41
C ALA A 637 -19.15 -26.57 -22.07
N ILE A 638 -18.76 -25.76 -23.05
CA ILE A 638 -18.82 -24.30 -23.01
C ILE A 638 -19.41 -23.85 -24.35
N ASN A 639 -20.68 -23.47 -24.33
CA ASN A 639 -21.43 -23.12 -25.54
C ASN A 639 -21.78 -21.64 -25.52
N GLU A 640 -21.39 -20.90 -26.57
CA GLU A 640 -21.89 -19.55 -26.80
C GLU A 640 -23.32 -19.64 -27.34
N MET A 641 -24.29 -19.24 -26.54
CA MET A 641 -25.70 -19.23 -26.88
C MET A 641 -26.08 -17.87 -27.48
N VAL A 642 -26.76 -17.92 -28.63
CA VAL A 642 -27.12 -16.74 -29.40
C VAL A 642 -28.63 -16.69 -29.61
N TYR A 643 -29.18 -15.49 -29.46
CA TYR A 643 -30.59 -15.19 -29.74
C TYR A 643 -30.75 -14.84 -31.20
N GLU A 644 -31.64 -15.56 -31.90
CA GLU A 644 -32.08 -15.20 -33.24
C GLU A 644 -33.57 -14.91 -33.24
N ARG A 645 -33.93 -13.77 -33.83
CA ARG A 645 -35.31 -13.41 -34.10
C ARG A 645 -35.71 -13.90 -35.48
N VAL A 646 -36.64 -14.84 -35.52
CA VAL A 646 -37.20 -15.39 -36.75
C VAL A 646 -38.60 -14.81 -36.93
N THR A 647 -38.77 -13.95 -37.93
CA THR A 647 -40.09 -13.40 -38.27
C THR A 647 -40.69 -14.20 -39.41
N VAL A 648 -41.86 -14.80 -39.15
CA VAL A 648 -42.63 -15.58 -40.12
C VAL A 648 -43.86 -14.79 -40.54
N GLN A 649 -44.01 -14.56 -41.84
CA GLN A 649 -45.17 -13.92 -42.44
C GLN A 649 -46.05 -14.97 -43.16
N SER A 650 -47.36 -14.92 -42.94
CA SER A 650 -48.31 -15.79 -43.63
C SER A 650 -48.30 -15.55 -45.15
N ILE A 651 -48.61 -16.59 -45.94
CA ILE A 651 -48.61 -16.55 -47.40
C ILE A 651 -49.57 -15.47 -47.96
N ASP A 652 -50.65 -15.17 -47.22
CA ASP A 652 -51.64 -14.15 -47.59
C ASP A 652 -51.27 -12.73 -47.11
N GLY A 653 -50.11 -12.57 -46.45
CA GLY A 653 -49.63 -11.30 -45.90
C GLY A 653 -50.40 -10.75 -44.70
N SER A 654 -51.43 -11.46 -44.23
CA SER A 654 -52.39 -10.99 -43.21
C SER A 654 -51.91 -11.14 -41.76
N ARG A 655 -50.89 -11.96 -41.50
CA ARG A 655 -50.35 -12.25 -40.17
C ARG A 655 -48.83 -12.29 -40.22
N GLU A 656 -48.19 -11.66 -39.24
CA GLU A 656 -46.74 -11.68 -39.02
C GLU A 656 -46.48 -11.96 -37.54
N LYS A 657 -45.57 -12.88 -37.24
CA LYS A 657 -45.18 -13.20 -35.86
C LYS A 657 -43.65 -13.40 -35.80
N THR A 658 -43.04 -12.79 -34.79
CA THR A 658 -41.61 -12.95 -34.49
C THR A 658 -41.44 -13.96 -33.36
N TYR A 659 -40.58 -14.94 -33.57
CA TYR A 659 -40.17 -15.95 -32.61
C TYR A 659 -38.75 -15.64 -32.15
N GLU A 660 -38.49 -15.73 -30.84
CA GLU A 660 -37.14 -15.65 -30.29
C GLU A 660 -36.61 -17.07 -30.10
N VAL A 661 -35.58 -17.44 -30.85
CA VAL A 661 -34.95 -18.76 -30.82
C VAL A 661 -33.57 -18.63 -30.19
N VAL A 662 -33.21 -19.57 -29.31
CA VAL A 662 -31.89 -19.62 -28.64
C VAL A 662 -31.18 -20.89 -29.06
N HIS A 663 -29.95 -20.77 -29.52
CA HIS A 663 -29.16 -21.91 -29.98
C HIS A 663 -27.65 -21.64 -29.86
N PRO A 664 -26.80 -22.68 -29.77
CA PRO A 664 -25.35 -22.51 -29.80
C PRO A 664 -24.90 -21.84 -31.12
N TYR A 665 -23.97 -20.89 -31.07
CA TYR A 665 -23.46 -20.15 -32.23
C TYR A 665 -22.91 -21.08 -33.33
N GLN A 666 -22.34 -22.22 -32.94
CA GLN A 666 -21.78 -23.21 -33.85
C GLN A 666 -22.86 -24.02 -34.59
N ASP A 667 -24.05 -24.16 -34.00
CA ASP A 667 -25.16 -24.91 -34.55
C ASP A 667 -26.08 -23.99 -35.34
N ARG A 668 -25.81 -23.79 -36.64
CA ARG A 668 -26.70 -22.97 -37.49
C ARG A 668 -28.14 -23.49 -37.46
N LEU A 669 -29.12 -22.58 -37.39
CA LEU A 669 -30.52 -22.95 -37.61
C LEU A 669 -30.68 -23.62 -38.99
N LYS A 670 -31.48 -24.70 -39.03
CA LYS A 670 -31.89 -25.38 -40.28
C LYS A 670 -32.70 -24.46 -41.22
N ILE A 671 -33.14 -23.31 -40.73
CA ILE A 671 -34.00 -22.35 -41.43
C ILE A 671 -33.18 -21.19 -41.99
N HIS A 672 -33.54 -20.73 -43.18
CA HIS A 672 -32.88 -19.63 -43.86
C HIS A 672 -33.89 -18.55 -44.26
N PHE A 673 -33.39 -17.37 -44.61
CA PHE A 673 -34.20 -16.30 -45.18
C PHE A 673 -34.96 -16.82 -46.41
N ARG A 674 -36.29 -16.61 -46.44
CA ARG A 674 -37.26 -17.15 -47.41
C ARG A 674 -37.55 -18.65 -47.34
N SER A 675 -37.14 -19.36 -46.30
CA SER A 675 -37.63 -20.72 -46.05
C SER A 675 -39.16 -20.72 -45.93
N LYS A 676 -39.81 -21.68 -46.59
CA LYS A 676 -41.24 -21.96 -46.44
C LYS A 676 -41.43 -22.88 -45.24
N ILE A 677 -42.31 -22.50 -44.34
CA ILE A 677 -42.54 -23.17 -43.06
C ILE A 677 -44.01 -23.59 -43.02
N ALA A 678 -44.28 -24.86 -42.73
CA ALA A 678 -45.62 -25.36 -42.47
C ALA A 678 -46.02 -25.12 -41.01
N GLN A 679 -47.31 -25.21 -40.72
CA GLN A 679 -47.78 -25.17 -39.34
C GLN A 679 -47.19 -26.35 -38.56
N HIS A 680 -46.67 -26.08 -37.36
CA HIS A 680 -45.93 -27.02 -36.50
C HIS A 680 -44.56 -27.47 -36.99
N ASP A 681 -43.99 -26.82 -38.01
CA ASP A 681 -42.55 -27.02 -38.31
C ASP A 681 -41.69 -26.40 -37.20
N ALA A 682 -40.61 -27.10 -36.84
CA ALA A 682 -39.63 -26.65 -35.85
C ALA A 682 -38.84 -25.44 -36.35
N LEU A 683 -38.83 -24.37 -35.55
CA LEU A 683 -38.12 -23.12 -35.80
C LEU A 683 -36.71 -23.09 -35.20
N ASP A 684 -36.44 -24.03 -34.29
CA ASP A 684 -35.20 -24.23 -33.57
C ASP A 684 -34.65 -25.64 -33.81
N ASN A 685 -33.38 -25.87 -33.48
CA ASN A 685 -32.74 -27.17 -33.68
C ASN A 685 -33.18 -28.23 -32.64
N ALA A 686 -33.76 -27.80 -31.51
CA ALA A 686 -34.27 -28.67 -30.43
C ALA A 686 -35.75 -29.06 -30.60
N GLU A 687 -36.43 -28.55 -31.64
CA GLU A 687 -37.85 -28.79 -31.95
C GLU A 687 -38.85 -28.31 -30.87
N GLU A 688 -38.44 -27.37 -30.01
CA GLU A 688 -39.28 -26.81 -28.94
C GLU A 688 -40.17 -25.65 -29.45
N ILE A 689 -39.66 -24.87 -30.40
CA ILE A 689 -40.34 -23.68 -30.91
C ILE A 689 -40.98 -24.03 -32.25
N LEU A 690 -42.29 -24.24 -32.24
CA LEU A 690 -43.05 -24.62 -33.43
C LEU A 690 -43.74 -23.42 -34.07
N ALA A 691 -43.84 -23.41 -35.39
CA ALA A 691 -44.55 -22.37 -36.13
C ALA A 691 -46.08 -22.46 -35.94
N ASP A 692 -46.71 -21.37 -35.49
CA ASP A 692 -48.16 -21.31 -35.25
C ASP A 692 -49.02 -21.42 -36.54
N PHE A 693 -48.47 -21.01 -37.68
CA PHE A 693 -49.18 -20.94 -38.96
C PHE A 693 -48.20 -21.09 -40.14
N PRO A 694 -48.67 -21.56 -41.32
CA PRO A 694 -47.81 -21.72 -42.48
C PRO A 694 -47.44 -20.35 -43.07
N GLY A 695 -46.17 -20.18 -43.41
CA GLY A 695 -45.64 -18.88 -43.83
C GLY A 695 -44.23 -18.93 -44.43
N VAL A 696 -43.67 -17.76 -44.69
CA VAL A 696 -42.31 -17.56 -45.20
C VAL A 696 -41.51 -16.72 -44.21
N VAL A 697 -40.25 -17.09 -43.98
CA VAL A 697 -39.34 -16.28 -43.15
C VAL A 697 -38.98 -14.99 -43.88
N THR A 698 -39.39 -13.86 -43.33
CA THR A 698 -39.17 -12.52 -43.90
C THR A 698 -38.02 -11.78 -43.23
N GLN A 699 -37.69 -12.11 -41.98
CA GLN A 699 -36.54 -11.54 -41.28
C GLN A 699 -35.90 -12.64 -40.42
N LEU A 700 -34.57 -12.69 -40.49
CA LEU A 700 -33.74 -13.52 -39.62
C LEU A 700 -32.62 -12.61 -39.13
N PHE A 701 -32.65 -12.25 -37.85
CA PHE A 701 -31.71 -11.32 -37.24
C PHE A 701 -31.14 -11.90 -35.96
N THR A 702 -29.82 -12.03 -35.92
CA THR A 702 -29.07 -12.44 -34.75
C THR A 702 -28.88 -11.24 -33.82
N ASP A 703 -29.45 -11.31 -32.61
CA ASP A 703 -29.32 -10.28 -31.59
C ASP A 703 -28.01 -10.46 -30.83
N THR A 704 -26.94 -9.85 -31.35
CA THR A 704 -25.60 -9.88 -30.75
C THR A 704 -25.52 -9.18 -29.39
N ALA A 705 -26.57 -8.47 -28.97
CA ALA A 705 -26.63 -7.83 -27.66
C ALA A 705 -27.15 -8.75 -26.55
N LYS A 706 -27.67 -9.95 -26.88
CA LYS A 706 -28.23 -10.91 -25.92
C LYS A 706 -27.42 -12.22 -25.80
N THR A 707 -26.23 -12.28 -26.39
CA THR A 707 -25.37 -13.48 -26.31
C THR A 707 -24.96 -13.79 -24.87
N TYR A 708 -24.92 -15.08 -24.54
CA TYR A 708 -24.43 -15.57 -23.26
C TYR A 708 -23.72 -16.90 -23.43
N TRP A 709 -22.91 -17.28 -22.45
CA TRP A 709 -22.23 -18.57 -22.41
C TRP A 709 -22.96 -19.52 -21.47
N LYS A 710 -23.19 -20.74 -21.93
CA LYS A 710 -23.67 -21.86 -21.13
C LYS A 710 -22.50 -22.79 -20.82
N ILE A 711 -22.19 -22.94 -19.53
CA ILE A 711 -21.09 -23.75 -19.02
C ILE A 711 -21.70 -24.96 -18.32
N VAL A 712 -21.30 -26.18 -18.71
CA VAL A 712 -21.77 -27.42 -18.11
C VAL A 712 -20.62 -28.05 -17.33
N VAL A 713 -20.87 -28.33 -16.05
CA VAL A 713 -19.92 -28.99 -15.14
C VAL A 713 -20.51 -30.33 -14.74
N LYS A 714 -19.72 -31.40 -14.87
CA LYS A 714 -20.12 -32.75 -14.49
C LYS A 714 -19.44 -33.14 -13.18
N ASP A 715 -20.24 -33.51 -12.18
CA ASP A 715 -19.73 -33.92 -10.88
C ASP A 715 -19.14 -35.35 -10.90
N SER A 716 -18.57 -35.78 -9.78
CA SER A 716 -18.03 -37.14 -9.62
C SER A 716 -19.10 -38.25 -9.67
N ASP A 717 -20.36 -37.89 -9.39
CA ASP A 717 -21.52 -38.81 -9.40
C ASP A 717 -22.15 -38.95 -10.79
N GLY A 718 -21.68 -38.14 -11.76
CA GLY A 718 -22.11 -38.12 -13.14
C GLY A 718 -23.29 -37.19 -13.44
N ASN A 719 -23.73 -36.36 -12.49
CA ASN A 719 -24.75 -35.34 -12.71
C ASN A 719 -24.16 -34.11 -13.41
N GLU A 720 -24.95 -33.53 -14.31
CA GLU A 720 -24.57 -32.33 -15.04
C GLU A 720 -25.23 -31.09 -14.42
N HIS A 721 -24.41 -30.10 -14.10
CA HIS A 721 -24.81 -28.81 -13.57
C HIS A 721 -24.58 -27.74 -14.63
N GLU A 722 -25.65 -27.04 -15.00
CA GLU A 722 -25.62 -26.01 -16.04
C GLU A 722 -25.57 -24.60 -15.42
N TYR A 723 -24.67 -23.76 -15.95
CA TYR A 723 -24.48 -22.38 -15.52
C TYR A 723 -24.59 -21.44 -16.73
N GLU A 724 -25.43 -20.41 -16.62
CA GLU A 724 -25.66 -19.43 -17.70
C GLU A 724 -25.09 -18.06 -17.31
N THR A 725 -24.19 -17.51 -18.14
CA THR A 725 -23.68 -16.15 -17.90
C THR A 725 -24.77 -15.11 -18.12
N PRO A 726 -24.75 -13.97 -17.42
CA PRO A 726 -25.60 -12.83 -17.76
C PRO A 726 -25.40 -12.39 -19.23
N HIS A 727 -26.44 -11.80 -19.85
CA HIS A 727 -26.50 -11.36 -21.27
C HIS A 727 -25.53 -10.24 -21.69
N GLU A 728 -24.42 -10.08 -20.97
CA GLU A 728 -23.40 -9.07 -21.20
C GLU A 728 -22.11 -9.71 -21.76
N ASN A 729 -22.23 -10.58 -22.77
CA ASN A 729 -21.10 -11.06 -23.58
C ASN A 729 -19.82 -11.43 -22.77
N ARG A 730 -19.99 -12.12 -21.63
CA ARG A 730 -18.90 -12.34 -20.68
C ARG A 730 -18.14 -13.60 -21.02
N THR A 731 -16.84 -13.48 -21.23
CA THR A 731 -15.98 -14.60 -21.56
C THR A 731 -15.85 -15.58 -20.39
N PRO A 732 -16.00 -16.89 -20.65
CA PRO A 732 -15.66 -17.93 -19.68
C PRO A 732 -14.17 -17.86 -19.30
N ARG A 733 -13.87 -18.08 -18.02
CA ARG A 733 -12.49 -18.19 -17.51
C ARG A 733 -11.95 -19.62 -17.53
N VAL A 734 -12.85 -20.58 -17.68
CA VAL A 734 -12.56 -22.00 -17.65
C VAL A 734 -12.48 -22.59 -19.05
N ALA A 735 -11.73 -23.68 -19.20
CA ALA A 735 -11.64 -24.43 -20.44
C ALA A 735 -12.38 -25.78 -20.35
N VAL A 736 -12.85 -26.30 -21.48
CA VAL A 736 -13.40 -27.67 -21.55
C VAL A 736 -12.32 -28.67 -21.16
N GLY A 737 -12.65 -29.60 -20.27
CA GLY A 737 -11.74 -30.58 -19.68
C GLY A 737 -11.03 -30.09 -18.41
N GLN A 738 -11.26 -28.84 -17.97
CA GLN A 738 -10.70 -28.32 -16.73
C GLN A 738 -11.46 -28.86 -15.52
N GLN A 739 -10.72 -29.33 -14.52
CA GLN A 739 -11.27 -29.64 -13.20
C GLN A 739 -11.52 -28.32 -12.45
N VAL A 740 -12.74 -28.15 -11.96
CA VAL A 740 -13.19 -27.00 -11.18
C VAL A 740 -13.62 -27.47 -9.80
N LEU A 741 -13.31 -26.67 -8.80
CA LEU A 741 -13.74 -26.89 -7.42
C LEU A 741 -14.94 -26.01 -7.11
N ARG A 742 -15.73 -26.42 -6.13
CA ARG A 742 -16.76 -25.60 -5.52
C ARG A 742 -16.16 -24.25 -5.11
N GLY A 743 -16.84 -23.18 -5.48
CA GLY A 743 -16.41 -21.80 -5.24
C GLY A 743 -15.57 -21.17 -6.35
N ASP A 744 -15.14 -21.91 -7.37
CA ASP A 744 -14.34 -21.36 -8.48
C ASP A 744 -15.14 -20.41 -9.38
N GLU A 745 -14.48 -19.37 -9.88
CA GLU A 745 -15.04 -18.40 -10.83
C GLU A 745 -15.08 -18.99 -12.26
N LEU A 746 -16.28 -19.16 -12.81
CA LEU A 746 -16.49 -19.75 -14.14
C LEU A 746 -16.36 -18.72 -15.27
N CYS A 747 -16.61 -17.44 -15.00
CA CYS A 747 -16.60 -16.37 -16.00
C CYS A 747 -16.00 -15.05 -15.48
N GLU A 748 -15.73 -14.12 -16.38
CA GLU A 748 -15.29 -12.78 -16.00
C GLU A 748 -16.35 -12.01 -15.18
N GLY A 749 -15.89 -11.30 -14.15
CA GLY A 749 -16.72 -10.51 -13.24
C GLY A 749 -16.07 -10.35 -11.87
N ASN A 750 -16.70 -9.62 -10.95
CA ASN A 750 -16.27 -9.64 -9.55
C ASN A 750 -17.07 -10.68 -8.77
N MET A 751 -16.44 -11.36 -7.83
CA MET A 751 -17.07 -12.37 -6.99
C MET A 751 -18.19 -11.79 -6.12
N ASP A 752 -19.32 -12.50 -6.05
CA ASP A 752 -20.35 -12.24 -5.03
C ASP A 752 -19.95 -12.90 -3.71
N LEU A 753 -19.49 -12.07 -2.77
CA LEU A 753 -19.00 -12.51 -1.46
C LEU A 753 -20.06 -13.25 -0.63
N ARG A 754 -21.35 -12.94 -0.78
CA ARG A 754 -22.41 -13.62 -0.01
C ARG A 754 -22.62 -15.04 -0.52
N LYS A 755 -22.67 -15.20 -1.84
CA LYS A 755 -22.77 -16.53 -2.46
C LYS A 755 -21.51 -17.35 -2.16
N TYR A 756 -20.33 -16.73 -2.27
CA TYR A 756 -19.06 -17.39 -1.95
C TYR A 756 -19.00 -17.87 -0.50
N HIS A 757 -19.44 -17.05 0.45
CA HIS A 757 -19.50 -17.40 1.86
C HIS A 757 -20.40 -18.60 2.16
N LEU A 758 -21.57 -18.66 1.54
CA LEU A 758 -22.47 -19.81 1.67
C LEU A 758 -21.87 -21.10 1.07
N LEU A 759 -21.01 -20.98 0.06
CA LEU A 759 -20.40 -22.13 -0.60
C LEU A 759 -19.13 -22.62 0.13
N MET A 760 -18.23 -21.71 0.50
CA MET A 760 -16.88 -22.04 0.98
C MET A 760 -16.69 -21.87 2.49
N GLY A 761 -17.62 -21.21 3.17
CA GLY A 761 -17.52 -20.91 4.59
C GLY A 761 -16.63 -19.72 4.92
N ASP A 762 -16.37 -19.56 6.22
CA ASP A 762 -15.83 -18.33 6.79
C ASP A 762 -14.37 -18.07 6.42
N LEU A 763 -13.50 -19.05 6.67
CA LEU A 763 -12.06 -18.91 6.52
C LEU A 763 -11.68 -18.63 5.06
N ALA A 764 -12.28 -19.37 4.12
CA ALA A 764 -12.07 -19.15 2.69
C ALA A 764 -12.51 -17.75 2.25
N THR A 765 -13.66 -17.27 2.75
CA THR A 765 -14.17 -15.92 2.46
C THR A 765 -13.25 -14.84 3.01
N GLN A 766 -12.77 -14.99 4.25
CA GLN A 766 -11.85 -14.04 4.88
C GLN A 766 -10.49 -13.99 4.17
N LEU A 767 -9.97 -15.14 3.74
CA LEU A 767 -8.75 -15.23 2.94
C LEU A 767 -8.93 -14.58 1.57
N TYR A 768 -10.07 -14.81 0.90
CA TYR A 768 -10.40 -14.14 -0.36
C TYR A 768 -10.41 -12.62 -0.20
N ILE A 769 -11.11 -12.10 0.83
CA ILE A 769 -11.16 -10.66 1.14
C ILE A 769 -9.75 -10.11 1.37
N THR A 770 -8.94 -10.81 2.17
CA THR A 770 -7.57 -10.40 2.50
C THR A 770 -6.69 -10.32 1.25
N ASN A 771 -6.67 -11.39 0.46
CA ASN A 771 -5.85 -11.48 -0.75
C ASN A 771 -6.30 -10.47 -1.82
N LYS A 772 -7.61 -10.32 -2.02
CA LYS A 772 -8.14 -9.39 -3.04
C LYS A 772 -7.84 -7.94 -2.71
N ILE A 773 -7.99 -7.55 -1.44
CA ILE A 773 -7.66 -6.19 -1.00
C ILE A 773 -6.16 -5.94 -1.09
N GLN A 774 -5.34 -6.93 -0.71
CA GLN A 774 -3.88 -6.83 -0.86
C GLN A 774 -3.47 -6.67 -2.34
N GLU A 775 -4.05 -7.45 -3.25
CA GLU A 775 -3.82 -7.32 -4.71
C GLU A 775 -4.16 -5.91 -5.20
N ILE A 776 -5.28 -5.33 -4.75
CA ILE A 776 -5.68 -3.96 -5.11
C ILE A 776 -4.63 -2.95 -4.61
N TYR A 777 -4.20 -3.03 -3.35
CA TYR A 777 -3.18 -2.12 -2.82
C TYR A 777 -1.83 -2.27 -3.52
N GLU A 778 -1.39 -3.51 -3.78
CA GLU A 778 -0.12 -3.80 -4.45
C GLU A 778 -0.12 -3.33 -5.91
N SER A 779 -1.24 -3.48 -6.63
CA SER A 779 -1.41 -2.95 -8.00
C SER A 779 -1.22 -1.43 -8.07
N GLN A 780 -1.45 -0.73 -6.96
CA GLN A 780 -1.30 0.71 -6.83
C GLN A 780 0.02 1.13 -6.15
N ASN A 781 0.94 0.18 -5.94
CA ASN A 781 2.21 0.38 -5.25
C ASN A 781 2.03 1.00 -3.86
N VAL A 782 1.05 0.50 -3.10
CA VAL A 782 0.92 0.80 -1.68
C VAL A 782 1.12 -0.49 -0.90
N ASN A 783 2.02 -0.45 0.07
CA ASN A 783 2.33 -1.59 0.93
C ASN A 783 1.47 -1.50 2.18
N THR A 784 0.76 -2.59 2.48
CA THR A 784 0.05 -2.81 3.73
C THR A 784 0.23 -4.26 4.10
N ASN A 785 0.48 -4.56 5.38
CA ASN A 785 0.60 -5.94 5.83
C ASN A 785 -0.78 -6.62 5.87
N SER A 786 -0.86 -7.87 5.42
CA SER A 786 -2.11 -8.65 5.39
C SER A 786 -2.75 -8.82 6.77
N LYS A 787 -1.96 -8.82 7.86
CA LYS A 787 -2.50 -8.96 9.22
C LYS A 787 -3.54 -7.88 9.59
N HIS A 788 -3.39 -6.66 9.05
CA HIS A 788 -4.33 -5.57 9.31
C HIS A 788 -5.68 -5.86 8.65
N ILE A 789 -5.66 -6.39 7.43
CA ILE A 789 -6.86 -6.77 6.70
C ILE A 789 -7.52 -7.99 7.36
N GLU A 790 -6.72 -8.95 7.83
CA GLU A 790 -7.21 -10.12 8.58
C GLU A 790 -7.98 -9.73 9.84
N VAL A 791 -7.46 -8.75 10.61
CA VAL A 791 -8.15 -8.25 11.82
C VAL A 791 -9.53 -7.68 11.47
N VAL A 792 -9.65 -6.92 10.39
CA VAL A 792 -10.94 -6.36 9.95
C VAL A 792 -11.84 -7.45 9.35
N ALA A 793 -11.30 -8.36 8.54
CA ALA A 793 -12.04 -9.47 7.95
C ALA A 793 -12.62 -10.41 9.01
N LYS A 794 -11.91 -10.60 10.15
CA LYS A 794 -12.44 -11.31 11.31
C LYS A 794 -13.72 -10.65 11.84
N GLN A 795 -13.76 -9.31 11.91
CA GLN A 795 -14.93 -8.58 12.40
C GLN A 795 -16.14 -8.61 11.45
N MET A 796 -15.93 -8.93 10.16
CA MET A 796 -17.01 -9.08 9.18
C MET A 796 -17.83 -10.36 9.36
N VAL A 797 -17.27 -11.37 10.05
CA VAL A 797 -17.89 -12.68 10.33
C VAL A 797 -18.01 -12.92 11.84
N ARG A 798 -18.16 -11.82 12.60
CA ARG A 798 -18.21 -11.85 14.06
C ARG A 798 -19.49 -12.49 14.61
N PHE A 799 -20.60 -12.36 13.90
CA PHE A 799 -21.91 -12.74 14.41
C PHE A 799 -22.41 -14.06 13.83
N VAL A 800 -23.00 -14.87 14.70
CA VAL A 800 -23.75 -16.08 14.35
C VAL A 800 -25.22 -15.82 14.67
N GLU A 801 -26.11 -16.13 13.73
CA GLU A 801 -27.56 -16.10 13.92
C GLU A 801 -28.03 -17.47 14.40
N ILE A 802 -28.74 -17.52 15.53
CA ILE A 802 -29.26 -18.77 16.08
C ILE A 802 -30.43 -19.29 15.23
N VAL A 803 -30.31 -20.52 14.74
CA VAL A 803 -31.34 -21.20 13.92
C VAL A 803 -32.17 -22.14 14.80
N ASP A 804 -31.52 -22.92 15.67
CA ASP A 804 -32.21 -23.75 16.66
C ASP A 804 -31.56 -23.53 18.04
N PRO A 805 -32.29 -22.95 19.02
CA PRO A 805 -31.79 -22.75 20.37
C PRO A 805 -31.69 -24.05 21.20
N ALA A 806 -32.07 -25.19 20.63
CA ALA A 806 -32.01 -26.51 21.24
C ALA A 806 -32.82 -26.65 22.56
N LYS A 807 -33.95 -25.93 22.63
CA LYS A 807 -34.94 -25.93 23.74
C LYS A 807 -34.44 -25.45 25.10
N GLU A 808 -33.47 -24.54 25.14
CA GLU A 808 -33.05 -23.86 26.38
C GLU A 808 -33.37 -22.36 26.38
N ASP A 809 -33.42 -21.76 27.58
CA ASP A 809 -33.84 -20.36 27.84
C ASP A 809 -32.77 -19.30 27.50
N GLU A 810 -31.58 -19.69 27.05
CA GLU A 810 -30.44 -18.76 26.88
C GLU A 810 -30.47 -18.00 25.55
N PHE A 811 -31.07 -18.57 24.49
CA PHE A 811 -31.17 -17.95 23.17
C PHE A 811 -32.57 -18.09 22.56
N TYR A 812 -32.93 -17.12 21.74
CA TYR A 812 -34.08 -17.18 20.86
C TYR A 812 -33.64 -17.41 19.40
N GLU A 813 -34.53 -18.02 18.61
CA GLU A 813 -34.35 -18.12 17.17
C GLU A 813 -34.23 -16.71 16.55
N GLY A 814 -33.17 -16.48 15.78
CA GLY A 814 -32.84 -15.18 15.20
C GLY A 814 -31.94 -14.28 16.04
N ASP A 815 -31.57 -14.68 17.27
CA ASP A 815 -30.62 -13.91 18.08
C ASP A 815 -29.24 -13.87 17.41
N LEU A 816 -28.59 -12.70 17.49
CA LEU A 816 -27.22 -12.49 17.02
C LEU A 816 -26.26 -12.60 18.19
N VAL A 817 -25.36 -13.58 18.11
CA VAL A 817 -24.40 -13.88 19.18
C VAL A 817 -22.97 -13.78 18.63
N ASP A 818 -22.03 -13.36 19.47
CA ASP A 818 -20.60 -13.39 19.12
C ASP A 818 -20.17 -14.83 18.82
N ARG A 819 -19.52 -15.02 17.67
CA ARG A 819 -19.09 -16.32 17.16
C ARG A 819 -18.18 -17.05 18.13
N THR A 820 -17.18 -16.36 18.69
CA THR A 820 -16.20 -17.01 19.56
C THR A 820 -16.86 -17.47 20.84
N TYR A 821 -17.80 -16.68 21.37
CA TYR A 821 -18.63 -17.10 22.49
C TYR A 821 -19.49 -18.32 22.14
N PHE A 822 -20.16 -18.30 20.98
CA PHE A 822 -20.99 -19.40 20.51
C PHE A 822 -20.22 -20.71 20.34
N GLU A 823 -19.03 -20.67 19.72
CA GLU A 823 -18.16 -21.84 19.52
C GLU A 823 -17.68 -22.44 20.85
N GLN A 824 -17.20 -21.59 21.78
CA GLN A 824 -16.77 -22.03 23.11
C GLN A 824 -17.93 -22.64 23.92
N LEU A 825 -19.12 -22.04 23.83
CA LEU A 825 -20.32 -22.57 24.48
C LEU A 825 -20.73 -23.94 23.90
N CYS A 826 -20.67 -24.08 22.57
CA CYS A 826 -20.94 -25.34 21.89
C CYS A 826 -19.94 -26.43 22.32
N GLU A 827 -18.64 -26.13 22.37
CA GLU A 827 -17.61 -27.05 22.84
C GLU A 827 -17.87 -27.47 24.29
N LYS A 828 -18.14 -26.52 25.18
CA LYS A 828 -18.44 -26.79 26.58
C LYS A 828 -19.68 -27.70 26.74
N ARG A 829 -20.75 -27.42 25.99
CA ARG A 829 -21.97 -28.24 26.00
C ARG A 829 -21.74 -29.65 25.47
N ARG A 830 -20.92 -29.80 24.42
CA ARG A 830 -20.51 -31.13 23.90
C ARG A 830 -19.78 -31.94 24.95
N VAL A 831 -18.86 -31.32 25.69
CA VAL A 831 -18.14 -31.97 26.80
C VAL A 831 -19.09 -32.36 27.94
N ASP A 832 -20.07 -31.49 28.25
CA ASP A 832 -21.10 -31.74 29.28
C ASP A 832 -22.21 -32.72 28.83
N GLY A 833 -22.21 -33.16 27.57
CA GLY A 833 -23.26 -34.02 27.00
C GLY A 833 -24.64 -33.36 26.87
N LYS A 834 -24.69 -32.02 26.83
CA LYS A 834 -25.91 -31.21 26.72
C LYS A 834 -26.29 -30.94 25.25
N PRO A 835 -27.57 -30.62 24.97
CA PRO A 835 -27.99 -30.21 23.63
C PRO A 835 -27.24 -28.95 23.19
N VAL A 836 -26.76 -28.97 21.94
CA VAL A 836 -25.94 -27.91 21.35
C VAL A 836 -26.84 -27.08 20.43
N PRO A 837 -26.86 -25.74 20.56
CA PRO A 837 -27.61 -24.89 19.65
C PRO A 837 -27.03 -24.94 18.23
N GLU A 838 -27.89 -24.78 17.22
CA GLU A 838 -27.48 -24.63 15.82
C GLU A 838 -27.50 -23.16 15.42
N GLY A 839 -26.40 -22.70 14.80
CA GLY A 839 -26.24 -21.32 14.38
C GLY A 839 -25.72 -21.22 12.95
N ARG A 840 -26.15 -20.18 12.24
CA ARG A 840 -25.69 -19.84 10.89
C ARG A 840 -24.74 -18.64 10.94
N SER A 841 -23.55 -18.80 10.38
CA SER A 841 -22.58 -17.71 10.26
C SER A 841 -23.11 -16.61 9.35
N LEU A 842 -22.90 -15.34 9.75
CA LEU A 842 -23.31 -14.18 8.96
C LEU A 842 -22.10 -13.36 8.50
N LEU A 843 -21.98 -13.20 7.19
CA LEU A 843 -21.12 -12.20 6.58
C LEU A 843 -21.83 -10.84 6.53
N GLN A 844 -21.32 -9.86 7.27
CA GLN A 844 -21.84 -8.49 7.30
C GLN A 844 -20.83 -7.47 6.79
N GLY A 845 -21.32 -6.40 6.14
CA GLY A 845 -20.51 -5.24 5.84
C GLY A 845 -20.10 -4.48 7.10
N ILE A 846 -18.97 -3.78 7.05
CA ILE A 846 -18.41 -3.07 8.20
C ILE A 846 -19.43 -2.11 8.86
N SER A 847 -20.22 -1.35 8.08
CA SER A 847 -21.20 -0.43 8.67
C SER A 847 -22.35 -1.13 9.41
N LYS A 848 -22.72 -2.35 8.98
CA LYS A 848 -23.78 -3.12 9.64
C LYS A 848 -23.24 -3.83 10.90
N SER A 849 -21.99 -4.29 10.83
CA SER A 849 -21.31 -4.92 11.96
C SER A 849 -21.12 -3.93 13.12
N SER A 850 -20.72 -2.67 12.85
CA SER A 850 -20.55 -1.65 13.91
C SER A 850 -21.85 -1.27 14.62
N LEU A 851 -23.00 -1.30 13.93
CA LEU A 851 -24.31 -1.05 14.52
C LEU A 851 -24.84 -2.21 15.37
N SER A 852 -24.32 -3.41 15.17
CA SER A 852 -24.73 -4.63 15.88
C SER A 852 -23.92 -4.87 17.16
N THR A 853 -23.19 -3.86 17.64
CA THR A 853 -22.37 -3.92 18.85
C THR A 853 -23.23 -4.00 20.12
N GLU A 854 -22.72 -4.69 21.15
CA GLU A 854 -23.44 -4.84 22.43
C GLU A 854 -23.63 -3.50 23.18
N SER A 855 -22.70 -2.57 23.00
CA SER A 855 -22.75 -1.26 23.66
C SER A 855 -23.61 -0.28 22.87
N PHE A 856 -24.81 0.02 23.39
CA PHE A 856 -25.71 1.00 22.79
C PHE A 856 -25.07 2.40 22.64
N LEU A 857 -24.16 2.77 23.56
CA LEU A 857 -23.45 4.05 23.50
C LEU A 857 -22.48 4.12 22.32
N ALA A 858 -21.78 3.01 22.02
CA ALA A 858 -20.88 2.92 20.88
C ALA A 858 -21.67 3.05 19.58
N ALA A 859 -22.74 2.25 19.41
CA ALA A 859 -23.62 2.28 18.24
C ALA A 859 -24.25 3.67 18.02
N ALA A 860 -24.80 4.28 19.07
CA ALA A 860 -25.42 5.60 18.99
C ALA A 860 -24.42 6.72 18.67
N SER A 861 -23.15 6.57 19.06
CA SER A 861 -22.10 7.56 18.74
C SER A 861 -21.72 7.58 17.25
N PHE A 862 -21.97 6.46 16.55
CA PHE A 862 -21.63 6.29 15.14
C PHE A 862 -22.73 6.84 14.22
N GLN A 863 -23.89 6.19 14.16
CA GLN A 863 -25.01 6.50 13.26
C GLN A 863 -26.38 6.14 13.86
N GLU A 864 -27.45 6.60 13.22
CA GLU A 864 -28.84 6.26 13.56
C GLU A 864 -29.24 6.52 15.04
N THR A 865 -28.66 7.49 15.73
CA THR A 865 -28.84 7.79 17.19
C THR A 865 -30.19 7.48 17.85
N THR A 866 -31.32 7.67 17.16
CA THR A 866 -32.68 7.39 17.68
C THR A 866 -33.08 5.92 17.66
N ARG A 867 -32.48 5.10 16.78
CA ARG A 867 -32.85 3.69 16.56
C ARG A 867 -32.23 2.73 17.59
N PRO A 868 -30.93 2.81 17.96
CA PRO A 868 -30.35 1.95 18.98
C PRO A 868 -30.85 2.25 20.41
N ALA A 869 -31.59 3.35 20.61
CA ALA A 869 -32.21 3.69 21.88
C ALA A 869 -33.59 3.03 22.10
N CYS A 870 -34.16 2.43 21.06
CA CYS A 870 -35.40 1.64 21.08
C CYS A 870 -35.05 0.16 20.99
#